data_AF-A0ABD2JIE2-F1
#
_entry.id   AF-A0ABD2JIE2-F1
#
_cell.length_a   1.000
_cell.length_b   1.000
_cell.length_c   1.000
_cell.angle_alpha   90.00
_cell.angle_beta   90.00
_cell.angle_gamma   90.00
#
_symmetry.space_group_name_H-M   'P 1'
#
loop_
_entity.id
_entity.type
_entity.pdbx_description
1 polymer ?
#
loop_
_entity_poly.entity_id
_entity_poly.type
_entity_poly.pdbx_seq_one_letter_code
_entity_poly.pdbx_strand_id
1 'polypeptide(L)'
;MDDLLNDIDEDQQQSESGSSSLPPQSVNTMAWLEQNKQNQARAFSENLLKDLSAVSETDKSAEFNVKDEMEGEAGDEEENQFIQNCQRIRSYQVASEKNCNHEAIVPFDVEYQQLKKTNTPAKLYEFKLDMFQSQALKCLDNQQSVLVSAHTSAGKTVVALYAIAMALRDKQRVIYTSPIKALSNQKYRELVEEFEDVGLVTGDVTLNPNASCVVMTTEILRSMLYRGCEIVREVGWVIFDEIHYMRDKERGVVWEETLILLPKTTNLVFLSATIPNAKQFTEWICYLKHKQCNIIYTDYRPVPLQHLVYSAGSDGLWEVVNIKGEFKQDNFAKAMSCLEERQPMGGEVRPQHGRRSGANDATQKSNVVKIIRTIRERDMLPCIIFSFSRKECEAYASEIKDIDFNTEEEKRAIKLIFNNAIDLLSDEDKKLSQIRHVLPYLMRGIGIHHSGQLPIMKEVVEILFGEGFIKTLFATETFAMGINMPAKTVLFTSARKFDGVSNRWITSGEYIQMSGRAGRRGKDEKGLVILMVDQQMSAETAMQIIKGTSDPLNSQFRLTYNMVLNLLRVPDINPQFMLSNSFYQWQNYSRLPDLLQKLNAKRQLFLSAHVDHLSELEGLFRLEKQIEQQRNAIKALVLKPAKVIRFFQPGRMLKLKCFDKDFGWGVLLRYTKKPNPLNPLSPEMLYFLDVAVFVSRESENCAQNLCAVKPPPAGENGVVVVLPFAFDCIQAVSTIRLKIPQELKSKEAFQAVAKTILETKKRFDQLIPELDPIEHMNISDPQLKKSLEELKRCEERFTEHPLRNRRDFDEIWEAFMKRQKLEEEYKQAKKEFDNGKKLSGLVELGYRKRVLQRLGYATEEDTITEKGRVACELSSADELLLTEMIFTGAFTDLSPADAAALLSCFVFQERAPIGKLSDSLSEHLRTMQGMAKKIAKISIECKLELDEEKYVESFCPAMMTVVSKWCSGATFAEILETSDIFEGSIIRCMRRLEELLQEMVNAARSMGDRPLEQKFEQARSLLKRDIVFSASLYL
;
A
#
# COMPACT_ATOMS: atom_id res chain seq x y z
N MET A 1 23.03 56.36 49.03
CA MET A 1 22.69 57.76 49.31
C MET A 1 21.52 58.09 48.42
N ASP A 2 20.39 57.53 48.82
CA ASP A 2 19.16 58.24 49.10
C ASP A 2 18.69 59.20 48.01
N ASP A 3 17.63 58.70 47.36
CA ASP A 3 16.29 59.21 47.61
C ASP A 3 15.73 60.30 46.70
N LEU A 4 14.55 59.91 46.21
CA LEU A 4 13.29 60.64 46.21
C LEU A 4 13.24 61.92 45.37
N LEU A 5 12.54 61.88 44.24
CA LEU A 5 11.06 61.84 44.09
C LEU A 5 10.52 63.25 43.82
N ASN A 6 9.53 63.24 42.93
CA ASN A 6 8.42 64.19 42.79
C ASN A 6 8.73 65.52 42.06
N ASP A 7 7.89 66.01 41.13
CA ASP A 7 6.48 65.68 40.87
C ASP A 7 5.96 66.37 39.59
N ILE A 8 4.90 65.78 39.01
CA ILE A 8 3.74 66.39 38.33
C ILE A 8 3.83 66.79 36.82
N ASP A 9 3.29 65.87 36.02
CA ASP A 9 2.16 65.95 35.06
C ASP A 9 2.04 66.92 33.85
N GLU A 10 1.37 66.30 32.86
CA GLU A 10 0.52 66.80 31.77
C GLU A 10 1.14 67.15 30.38
N ASP A 11 1.01 66.13 29.53
CA ASP A 11 0.33 66.14 28.23
C ASP A 11 1.05 66.38 26.89
N GLN A 12 0.73 65.47 25.95
CA GLN A 12 0.85 65.47 24.48
C GLN A 12 2.13 64.94 23.80
N GLN A 13 2.04 63.68 23.38
CA GLN A 13 2.82 63.04 22.29
C GLN A 13 2.10 63.22 20.93
N GLN A 14 2.73 63.16 19.76
CA GLN A 14 4.08 63.45 19.28
C GLN A 14 3.99 63.30 17.74
N SER A 15 4.45 64.32 17.02
CA SER A 15 4.99 64.23 15.67
C SER A 15 6.38 63.53 15.75
N GLU A 16 7.10 63.09 14.73
CA GLU A 16 7.21 63.51 13.34
C GLU A 16 8.16 62.52 12.61
N SER A 17 8.07 62.52 11.29
CA SER A 17 8.98 61.88 10.34
C SER A 17 10.42 62.42 10.36
N GLY A 18 11.37 61.60 9.90
CA GLY A 18 12.33 62.07 8.88
C GLY A 18 13.84 61.99 9.13
N SER A 19 14.39 60.80 8.84
CA SER A 19 15.62 60.56 8.05
C SER A 19 17.05 60.65 8.65
N SER A 20 17.72 59.50 8.47
CA SER A 20 19.12 59.26 8.08
C SER A 20 20.25 59.29 9.12
N SER A 21 20.73 58.09 9.47
CA SER A 21 22.17 57.78 9.60
C SER A 21 22.43 56.28 9.41
N LEU A 22 23.60 55.95 8.87
CA LEU A 22 24.11 54.62 8.46
C LEU A 22 24.18 53.61 9.63
N PRO A 23 24.13 52.28 9.36
CA PRO A 23 24.10 51.27 10.43
C PRO A 23 25.52 50.94 10.96
N PRO A 24 25.68 50.63 12.25
CA PRO A 24 26.91 50.06 12.76
C PRO A 24 27.00 48.57 12.39
N GLN A 25 28.20 48.14 12.05
CA GLN A 25 28.56 46.77 11.69
C GLN A 25 28.50 45.81 12.89
N SER A 26 28.28 44.54 12.56
CA SER A 26 28.50 43.32 13.36
C SER A 26 27.42 42.93 14.38
N VAL A 27 26.24 42.54 13.87
CA VAL A 27 25.42 41.51 14.52
C VAL A 27 25.08 40.45 13.47
N ASN A 28 25.33 39.19 13.82
CA ASN A 28 25.21 38.01 12.97
C ASN A 28 23.78 37.88 12.43
N THR A 29 23.56 38.42 11.23
CA THR A 29 22.25 38.62 10.59
C THR A 29 21.53 37.29 10.36
N MET A 30 22.28 36.19 10.23
CA MET A 30 21.76 34.83 10.11
C MET A 30 21.12 34.32 11.41
N ALA A 31 21.76 34.56 12.56
CA ALA A 31 21.21 34.15 13.85
C ALA A 31 19.92 34.91 14.19
N TRP A 32 19.86 36.20 13.84
CA TRP A 32 18.65 37.01 14.01
C TRP A 32 17.52 36.59 13.05
N LEU A 33 17.85 36.24 11.79
CA LEU A 33 16.86 35.72 10.82
C LEU A 33 16.35 34.32 11.19
N GLU A 34 17.19 33.44 11.73
CA GLU A 34 16.78 32.12 12.24
C GLU A 34 15.92 32.23 13.49
N GLN A 35 16.28 33.12 14.42
CA GLN A 35 15.50 33.39 15.62
C GLN A 35 14.15 34.04 15.29
N ASN A 36 14.09 34.93 14.29
CA ASN A 36 12.82 35.49 13.80
C ASN A 36 11.95 34.44 13.09
N LYS A 37 12.55 33.50 12.34
CA LYS A 37 11.79 32.39 11.75
C LYS A 37 11.27 31.42 12.82
N GLN A 38 12.05 31.14 13.87
CA GLN A 38 11.60 30.34 15.02
C GLN A 38 10.49 31.03 15.81
N ASN A 39 10.59 32.35 15.99
CA ASN A 39 9.55 33.14 16.66
C ASN A 39 8.28 33.24 15.81
N GLN A 40 8.40 33.35 14.49
CA GLN A 40 7.25 33.28 13.58
C GLN A 40 6.59 31.89 13.57
N ALA A 41 7.37 30.81 13.61
CA ALA A 41 6.83 29.45 13.71
C ALA A 41 6.16 29.18 15.07
N ARG A 42 6.71 29.72 16.17
CA ARG A 42 6.08 29.68 17.50
C ARG A 42 4.81 30.51 17.55
N ALA A 43 4.82 31.74 17.06
CA ALA A 43 3.64 32.61 17.02
C ALA A 43 2.53 32.04 16.12
N PHE A 44 2.89 31.44 14.99
CA PHE A 44 1.96 30.71 14.12
C PHE A 44 1.38 29.48 14.86
N SER A 45 2.20 28.74 15.59
CA SER A 45 1.75 27.60 16.40
C SER A 45 0.85 28.01 17.56
N GLU A 46 1.11 29.13 18.23
CA GLU A 46 0.29 29.66 19.32
C GLU A 46 -1.05 30.20 18.83
N ASN A 47 -1.07 30.87 17.68
CA ASN A 47 -2.32 31.29 17.03
C ASN A 47 -3.13 30.08 16.56
N LEU A 48 -2.48 29.07 15.98
CA LEU A 48 -3.16 27.82 15.59
C LEU A 48 -3.71 27.05 16.81
N LEU A 49 -3.03 27.08 17.95
CA LEU A 49 -3.50 26.51 19.22
C LEU A 49 -4.71 27.26 19.79
N LYS A 50 -4.72 28.59 19.68
CA LYS A 50 -5.90 29.41 20.03
C LYS A 50 -7.09 29.09 19.12
N ASP A 51 -6.87 29.01 17.82
CA ASP A 51 -7.91 28.66 16.84
C ASP A 51 -8.44 27.23 17.05
N LEU A 52 -7.58 26.28 17.43
CA LEU A 52 -7.98 24.90 17.71
C LEU A 52 -8.67 24.72 19.07
N SER A 53 -8.36 25.54 20.08
CA SER A 53 -9.08 25.54 21.35
C SER A 53 -10.53 26.01 21.21
N ALA A 54 -10.81 26.88 20.24
CA ALA A 54 -12.16 27.29 19.87
C ALA A 54 -12.95 26.20 19.10
N VAL A 55 -12.25 25.23 18.49
CA VAL A 55 -12.85 24.13 17.71
C VAL A 55 -13.32 22.98 18.61
N SER A 56 -12.82 22.83 19.84
CA SER A 56 -13.30 21.78 20.75
C SER A 56 -14.68 22.04 21.37
N GLU A 57 -15.22 23.27 21.27
CA GLU A 57 -16.53 23.64 21.83
C GLU A 57 -17.61 23.95 20.78
N THR A 58 -17.31 23.89 19.48
CA THR A 58 -18.21 24.30 18.40
C THR A 58 -18.73 23.13 17.54
N ASP A 59 -19.16 22.04 18.19
CA ASP A 59 -19.90 20.93 17.55
C ASP A 59 -21.43 21.11 17.64
N LYS A 60 -21.90 22.37 17.64
CA LYS A 60 -23.32 22.72 17.52
C LYS A 60 -23.56 23.37 16.16
N SER A 61 -24.07 22.57 15.22
CA SER A 61 -24.79 22.95 14.00
C SER A 61 -24.74 24.45 13.64
N ALA A 62 -23.69 24.88 12.95
CA ALA A 62 -23.71 26.16 12.26
C ALA A 62 -24.68 26.05 11.07
N GLU A 63 -25.80 26.77 11.15
CA GLU A 63 -26.71 26.95 10.01
C GLU A 63 -25.95 27.64 8.87
N PHE A 64 -25.99 27.02 7.68
CA PHE A 64 -25.29 27.48 6.48
C PHE A 64 -25.96 28.78 5.98
N ASN A 65 -25.40 29.93 6.29
CA ASN A 65 -25.97 31.23 5.93
C ASN A 65 -25.39 31.69 4.58
N VAL A 66 -26.17 31.52 3.50
CA VAL A 66 -25.79 31.85 2.10
C VAL A 66 -25.38 33.33 1.92
N LYS A 67 -25.76 34.22 2.86
CA LYS A 67 -25.41 35.64 2.83
C LYS A 67 -23.93 35.94 3.09
N ASP A 68 -23.26 35.17 3.95
CA ASP A 68 -21.87 35.46 4.32
C ASP A 68 -20.86 35.06 3.21
N GLU A 69 -21.21 34.11 2.33
CA GLU A 69 -20.36 33.71 1.20
C GLU A 69 -20.52 34.59 -0.05
N MET A 70 -21.57 35.42 -0.13
CA MET A 70 -21.72 36.39 -1.23
C MET A 70 -20.80 37.62 -1.06
N GLU A 71 -20.26 37.84 0.14
CA GLU A 71 -19.27 38.91 0.44
C GLU A 71 -17.80 38.40 0.42
N GLY A 72 -17.58 37.13 0.03
CA GLY A 72 -16.31 36.41 0.21
C GLY A 72 -15.17 36.73 -0.77
N GLU A 73 -14.85 38.00 -1.03
CA GLU A 73 -13.61 38.40 -1.73
C GLU A 73 -12.38 38.31 -0.81
N ALA A 74 -12.55 38.55 0.49
CA ALA A 74 -11.45 38.52 1.47
C ALA A 74 -10.89 37.11 1.76
N GLY A 75 -11.75 36.08 1.75
CA GLY A 75 -11.33 34.68 1.94
C GLY A 75 -10.51 34.14 0.76
N ASP A 76 -10.84 34.57 -0.45
CA ASP A 76 -10.15 34.15 -1.67
C ASP A 76 -8.70 34.71 -1.72
N GLU A 77 -8.45 35.91 -1.17
CA GLU A 77 -7.09 36.48 -1.07
C GLU A 77 -6.20 35.73 -0.07
N GLU A 78 -6.72 35.39 1.11
CA GLU A 78 -5.98 34.62 2.12
C GLU A 78 -5.64 33.20 1.64
N GLU A 79 -6.59 32.55 0.95
CA GLU A 79 -6.38 31.22 0.37
C GLU A 79 -5.34 31.25 -0.76
N ASN A 80 -5.37 32.27 -1.61
CA ASN A 80 -4.38 32.46 -2.66
C ASN A 80 -2.99 32.77 -2.09
N GLN A 81 -2.87 33.57 -1.03
CA GLN A 81 -1.60 33.82 -0.35
C GLN A 81 -1.03 32.54 0.29
N PHE A 82 -1.88 31.72 0.91
CA PHE A 82 -1.46 30.43 1.47
C PHE A 82 -0.88 29.50 0.40
N ILE A 83 -1.56 29.36 -0.74
CA ILE A 83 -1.10 28.52 -1.86
C ILE A 83 0.21 29.05 -2.46
N GLN A 84 0.33 30.37 -2.63
CA GLN A 84 1.56 30.99 -3.14
C GLN A 84 2.76 30.73 -2.21
N ASN A 85 2.53 30.75 -0.89
CA ASN A 85 3.56 30.42 0.09
C ASN A 85 3.98 28.95 0.03
N CYS A 86 3.06 28.03 -0.28
CA CYS A 86 3.35 26.60 -0.43
C CYS A 86 4.11 26.25 -1.71
N GLN A 87 4.00 27.04 -2.79
CA GLN A 87 4.48 26.68 -4.14
C GLN A 87 5.66 27.51 -4.65
N ARG A 88 6.55 27.99 -3.77
CA ARG A 88 7.71 28.81 -4.14
C ARG A 88 8.84 27.99 -4.81
N ILE A 89 8.55 27.33 -5.92
CA ILE A 89 9.49 26.50 -6.70
C ILE A 89 9.36 26.82 -8.19
N ARG A 90 10.49 26.87 -8.89
CA ARG A 90 10.58 27.10 -10.34
C ARG A 90 11.18 25.89 -11.03
N SER A 91 10.63 25.49 -12.17
CA SER A 91 11.15 24.41 -13.01
C SER A 91 11.71 24.96 -14.32
N TYR A 92 12.93 24.56 -14.67
CA TYR A 92 13.61 24.95 -15.91
C TYR A 92 13.91 23.70 -16.75
N GLN A 93 13.45 23.70 -18.00
CA GLN A 93 13.78 22.63 -18.95
C GLN A 93 15.23 22.79 -19.43
N VAL A 94 16.05 21.77 -19.24
CA VAL A 94 17.44 21.76 -19.71
C VAL A 94 17.50 21.06 -21.07
N ALA A 95 18.16 21.68 -22.05
CA ALA A 95 18.28 21.12 -23.38
C ALA A 95 18.99 19.74 -23.36
N SER A 96 18.28 18.73 -23.86
CA SER A 96 18.75 17.34 -23.99
C SER A 96 18.36 16.77 -25.36
N GLU A 97 19.08 15.75 -25.83
CA GLU A 97 18.75 15.04 -27.07
C GLU A 97 17.61 14.02 -26.86
N LYS A 98 17.13 13.40 -27.95
CA LYS A 98 15.97 12.48 -27.95
C LYS A 98 16.15 11.36 -26.90
N ASN A 99 15.08 11.07 -26.15
CA ASN A 99 14.94 10.01 -25.13
C ASN A 99 15.48 10.28 -23.72
N CYS A 100 15.88 11.52 -23.39
CA CYS A 100 16.20 11.93 -22.03
C CYS A 100 15.47 13.23 -21.70
N ASN A 101 14.60 13.22 -20.68
CA ASN A 101 14.01 14.45 -20.14
C ASN A 101 14.88 14.96 -18.98
N HIS A 102 15.32 16.23 -19.05
CA HIS A 102 16.10 16.88 -18.00
C HIS A 102 15.40 18.16 -17.55
N GLU A 103 14.98 18.18 -16.29
CA GLU A 103 14.36 19.33 -15.63
C GLU A 103 15.16 19.74 -14.41
N ALA A 104 15.47 21.03 -14.25
CA ALA A 104 16.10 21.58 -13.06
C ALA A 104 15.05 22.26 -12.19
N ILE A 105 14.90 21.81 -10.95
CA ILE A 105 13.96 22.35 -9.97
C ILE A 105 14.72 23.23 -8.99
N VAL A 106 14.30 24.49 -8.85
CA VAL A 106 15.02 25.53 -8.11
C VAL A 106 14.07 26.24 -7.14
N PRO A 107 14.51 26.56 -5.90
CA PRO A 107 13.73 27.41 -5.00
C PRO A 107 13.43 28.79 -5.63
N PHE A 108 12.30 29.40 -5.28
CA PHE A 108 11.91 30.69 -5.86
C PHE A 108 12.88 31.83 -5.55
N ASP A 109 13.54 31.79 -4.41
CA ASP A 109 14.47 32.82 -3.93
C ASP A 109 15.93 32.55 -4.34
N VAL A 110 16.21 31.40 -4.95
CA VAL A 110 17.55 31.04 -5.45
C VAL A 110 17.61 31.26 -6.97
N GLU A 111 18.69 31.87 -7.45
CA GLU A 111 18.93 32.01 -8.88
C GLU A 111 19.28 30.67 -9.53
N TYR A 112 18.72 30.42 -10.71
CA TYR A 112 19.03 29.21 -11.46
C TYR A 112 20.49 29.21 -11.93
N GLN A 113 21.22 28.17 -11.56
CA GLN A 113 22.59 27.97 -11.99
C GLN A 113 22.63 27.00 -13.17
N GLN A 114 22.98 27.53 -14.35
CA GLN A 114 23.17 26.71 -15.55
C GLN A 114 24.40 25.80 -15.41
N LEU A 115 24.25 24.56 -15.87
CA LEU A 115 25.30 23.54 -15.79
C LEU A 115 26.52 23.93 -16.63
N LYS A 116 27.68 24.01 -15.98
CA LYS A 116 28.98 24.24 -16.63
C LYS A 116 29.63 22.90 -16.97
N LYS A 117 30.35 22.84 -18.10
CA LYS A 117 31.21 21.71 -18.43
C LYS A 117 32.49 21.81 -17.61
N THR A 118 32.78 20.79 -16.83
CA THR A 118 34.03 20.55 -16.11
C THR A 118 35.05 19.90 -17.04
N ASN A 119 36.33 20.24 -16.87
CA ASN A 119 37.40 19.75 -17.75
C ASN A 119 37.97 18.39 -17.31
N THR A 120 37.79 18.00 -16.03
CA THR A 120 38.36 16.76 -15.47
C THR A 120 37.28 15.93 -14.78
N PRO A 121 36.83 14.81 -15.38
CA PRO A 121 35.86 13.93 -14.77
C PRO A 121 36.47 13.22 -13.54
N ALA A 122 35.66 12.97 -12.51
CA ALA A 122 36.10 12.26 -11.30
C ALA A 122 36.43 10.78 -11.57
N LYS A 123 35.79 10.17 -12.57
CA LYS A 123 36.00 8.79 -13.01
C LYS A 123 35.80 8.66 -14.52
N LEU A 124 36.66 7.89 -15.18
CA LEU A 124 36.54 7.54 -16.59
C LEU A 124 35.94 6.14 -16.74
N TYR A 125 35.18 5.93 -17.81
CA TYR A 125 34.55 4.65 -18.15
C TYR A 125 35.02 4.19 -19.54
N GLU A 126 35.27 2.89 -19.69
CA GLU A 126 35.75 2.31 -20.95
C GLU A 126 34.67 2.25 -22.05
N PHE A 127 33.40 2.40 -21.67
CA PHE A 127 32.26 2.41 -22.58
C PHE A 127 31.70 3.82 -22.77
N LYS A 128 31.01 4.02 -23.90
CA LYS A 128 30.29 5.27 -24.18
C LYS A 128 29.11 5.41 -23.22
N LEU A 129 29.10 6.49 -22.44
CA LEU A 129 28.01 6.83 -21.55
C LEU A 129 26.72 7.12 -22.33
N ASP A 130 25.61 6.59 -21.83
CA ASP A 130 24.27 6.93 -22.30
C ASP A 130 23.97 8.41 -21.96
N MET A 131 23.09 9.05 -22.73
CA MET A 131 22.85 10.50 -22.59
C MET A 131 22.36 10.89 -21.19
N PHE A 132 21.48 10.09 -20.59
CA PHE A 132 20.99 10.33 -19.23
C PHE A 132 22.13 10.22 -18.20
N GLN A 133 23.09 9.31 -18.39
CA GLN A 133 24.27 9.17 -17.52
C GLN A 133 25.17 10.40 -17.66
N SER A 134 25.46 10.84 -18.90
CA SER A 134 26.27 12.04 -19.13
C SER A 134 25.65 13.30 -18.52
N GLN A 135 24.32 13.46 -18.60
CA GLN A 135 23.63 14.57 -17.96
C GLN A 135 23.70 14.48 -16.43
N ALA A 136 23.54 13.29 -15.85
CA ALA A 136 23.62 13.10 -14.41
C ALA A 136 25.01 13.46 -13.87
N LEU A 137 26.04 13.00 -14.56
CA LEU A 137 27.43 13.31 -14.22
C LEU A 137 27.73 14.82 -14.28
N LYS A 138 27.17 15.54 -15.26
CA LYS A 138 27.28 17.01 -15.32
C LYS A 138 26.64 17.68 -14.10
N CYS A 139 25.49 17.19 -13.63
CA CYS A 139 24.85 17.73 -12.41
C CYS A 139 25.73 17.51 -11.18
N LEU A 140 26.31 16.30 -11.04
CA LEU A 140 27.21 15.96 -9.94
C LEU A 140 28.46 16.85 -9.94
N ASP A 141 29.08 17.06 -11.10
CA ASP A 141 30.24 17.94 -11.27
C ASP A 141 29.97 19.40 -10.89
N ASN A 142 28.72 19.85 -11.01
CA ASN A 142 28.29 21.18 -10.58
C ASN A 142 27.84 21.21 -9.09
N GLN A 143 28.09 20.13 -8.33
CA GLN A 143 27.71 19.97 -6.92
C GLN A 143 26.19 20.12 -6.67
N GLN A 144 25.38 19.66 -7.63
CA GLN A 144 23.92 19.73 -7.55
C GLN A 144 23.30 18.36 -7.31
N SER A 145 22.27 18.30 -6.46
CA SER A 145 21.50 17.09 -6.22
C SER A 145 20.78 16.62 -7.50
N VAL A 146 20.60 15.29 -7.64
CA VAL A 146 20.01 14.71 -8.84
C VAL A 146 19.14 13.48 -8.53
N LEU A 147 17.97 13.42 -9.15
CA LEU A 147 17.12 12.25 -9.26
C LEU A 147 17.27 11.62 -10.64
N VAL A 148 17.71 10.37 -10.68
CA VAL A 148 17.78 9.55 -11.89
C VAL A 148 16.65 8.52 -11.86
N SER A 149 15.65 8.71 -12.71
CA SER A 149 14.52 7.79 -12.88
C SER A 149 14.66 7.07 -14.22
N ALA A 150 15.04 5.79 -14.14
CA ALA A 150 15.31 4.95 -15.31
C ALA A 150 15.09 3.46 -14.97
N HIS A 151 14.86 2.62 -15.98
CA HIS A 151 14.76 1.17 -15.78
C HIS A 151 16.03 0.59 -15.11
N THR A 152 15.91 -0.52 -14.37
CA THR A 152 17.04 -1.17 -13.67
C THR A 152 18.16 -1.58 -14.63
N SER A 153 17.81 -2.00 -15.85
CA SER A 153 18.77 -2.34 -16.91
C SER A 153 19.45 -1.14 -17.59
N ALA A 154 19.05 0.10 -17.27
CA ALA A 154 19.62 1.30 -17.90
C ALA A 154 21.06 1.60 -17.44
N GLY A 155 21.51 1.05 -16.31
CA GLY A 155 22.86 1.28 -15.77
C GLY A 155 22.95 2.50 -14.85
N LYS A 156 22.01 2.63 -13.91
CA LYS A 156 21.99 3.70 -12.89
C LYS A 156 23.22 3.70 -11.98
N THR A 157 23.82 2.53 -11.76
CA THR A 157 25.01 2.34 -10.90
C THR A 157 26.19 3.22 -11.32
N VAL A 158 26.33 3.53 -12.61
CA VAL A 158 27.36 4.45 -13.14
C VAL A 158 27.30 5.82 -12.47
N VAL A 159 26.09 6.31 -12.17
CA VAL A 159 25.92 7.62 -11.51
C VAL A 159 26.36 7.56 -10.06
N ALA A 160 26.06 6.48 -9.35
CA ALA A 160 26.52 6.28 -7.97
C ALA A 160 28.04 6.14 -7.87
N LEU A 161 28.67 5.33 -8.72
CA LEU A 161 30.13 5.18 -8.75
C LEU A 161 30.83 6.51 -9.01
N TYR A 162 30.26 7.35 -9.87
CA TYR A 162 30.80 8.68 -10.12
C TYR A 162 30.69 9.60 -8.89
N ALA A 163 29.54 9.60 -8.20
CA ALA A 163 29.34 10.39 -6.99
C ALA A 163 30.32 9.97 -5.86
N ILE A 164 30.57 8.67 -5.71
CA ILE A 164 31.56 8.14 -4.75
C ILE A 164 32.97 8.61 -5.13
N ALA A 165 33.38 8.41 -6.39
CA ALA A 165 34.70 8.83 -6.86
C ALA A 165 34.93 10.34 -6.68
N MET A 166 33.90 11.15 -6.93
CA MET A 166 33.92 12.60 -6.74
C MET A 166 34.09 12.98 -5.26
N ALA A 167 33.32 12.36 -4.35
CA ALA A 167 33.44 12.61 -2.92
C ALA A 167 34.83 12.23 -2.38
N LEU A 168 35.36 11.08 -2.81
CA LEU A 168 36.72 10.64 -2.44
C LEU A 168 37.81 11.60 -2.96
N ARG A 169 37.69 12.07 -4.21
CA ARG A 169 38.59 13.10 -4.78
C ARG A 169 38.58 14.38 -3.96
N ASP A 170 37.39 14.79 -3.52
CA ASP A 170 37.18 16.04 -2.77
C ASP A 170 37.38 15.85 -1.25
N LYS A 171 37.86 14.67 -0.81
CA LYS A 171 38.11 14.30 0.60
C LYS A 171 36.89 14.44 1.50
N GLN A 172 35.71 14.14 0.97
CA GLN A 172 34.45 14.11 1.69
C GLN A 172 34.01 12.69 1.97
N ARG A 173 33.24 12.49 3.05
CA ARG A 173 32.55 11.22 3.27
C ARG A 173 31.32 11.10 2.37
N VAL A 174 31.06 9.87 1.93
CA VAL A 174 29.88 9.51 1.14
C VAL A 174 29.18 8.32 1.79
N ILE A 175 27.84 8.39 1.87
CA ILE A 175 27.02 7.30 2.35
C ILE A 175 26.24 6.70 1.18
N TYR A 176 26.34 5.39 1.00
CA TYR A 176 25.50 4.63 0.09
C TYR A 176 24.42 3.90 0.89
N THR A 177 23.16 4.26 0.66
CA THR A 177 22.02 3.60 1.29
C THR A 177 21.33 2.65 0.33
N SER A 178 20.96 1.47 0.85
CA SER A 178 20.18 0.49 0.12
C SER A 178 18.96 0.02 0.93
N PRO A 179 17.86 -0.39 0.26
CA PRO A 179 16.65 -0.86 0.94
C PRO A 179 16.83 -2.20 1.63
N ILE A 180 17.81 -3.05 1.31
CA ILE A 180 17.83 -4.43 1.83
C ILE A 180 19.25 -4.82 2.20
N LYS A 181 19.42 -5.50 3.35
CA LYS A 181 20.72 -5.98 3.84
C LYS A 181 21.50 -6.79 2.79
N ALA A 182 20.83 -7.69 2.07
CA ALA A 182 21.45 -8.48 1.01
C ALA A 182 22.02 -7.60 -0.12
N LEU A 183 21.30 -6.56 -0.53
CA LEU A 183 21.79 -5.59 -1.52
C LEU A 183 22.94 -4.75 -0.95
N SER A 184 22.89 -4.36 0.32
CA SER A 184 24.02 -3.69 0.98
C SER A 184 25.28 -4.55 0.97
N ASN A 185 25.17 -5.86 1.24
CA ASN A 185 26.32 -6.78 1.20
C ASN A 185 26.87 -6.93 -0.22
N GLN A 186 25.99 -7.11 -1.22
CA GLN A 186 26.40 -7.17 -2.62
C GLN A 186 27.10 -5.88 -3.05
N LYS A 187 26.53 -4.71 -2.71
CA LYS A 187 27.11 -3.41 -3.06
C LYS A 187 28.40 -3.12 -2.33
N TYR A 188 28.52 -3.55 -1.09
CA TYR A 188 29.78 -3.48 -0.35
C TYR A 188 30.90 -4.21 -1.11
N ARG A 189 30.67 -5.46 -1.52
CA ARG A 189 31.66 -6.22 -2.28
C ARG A 189 32.02 -5.56 -3.61
N GLU A 190 31.01 -5.15 -4.39
CA GLU A 190 31.23 -4.45 -5.67
C GLU A 190 32.01 -3.14 -5.48
N LEU A 191 31.76 -2.41 -4.39
CA LEU A 191 32.44 -1.16 -4.10
C LEU A 191 33.83 -1.35 -3.51
N VAL A 192 34.09 -2.41 -2.75
CA VAL A 192 35.43 -2.77 -2.25
C VAL A 192 36.35 -3.18 -3.39
N GLU A 193 35.83 -3.91 -4.38
CA GLU A 193 36.58 -4.28 -5.59
C GLU A 193 36.94 -3.05 -6.43
N GLU A 194 36.10 -2.00 -6.41
CA GLU A 194 36.29 -0.77 -7.17
C GLU A 194 37.05 0.34 -6.41
N PHE A 195 36.89 0.41 -5.10
CA PHE A 195 37.45 1.43 -4.20
C PHE A 195 38.01 0.76 -2.94
N GLU A 196 39.23 1.13 -2.53
CA GLU A 196 39.88 0.50 -1.36
C GLU A 196 39.24 0.92 -0.02
N ASP A 197 38.80 2.18 0.12
CA ASP A 197 38.30 2.73 1.39
C ASP A 197 36.76 2.67 1.53
N VAL A 198 36.26 1.46 1.76
CA VAL A 198 34.82 1.17 1.90
C VAL A 198 34.50 0.43 3.19
N GLY A 199 33.44 0.87 3.87
CA GLY A 199 32.85 0.27 5.06
C GLY A 199 31.43 -0.24 4.85
N LEU A 200 30.96 -1.10 5.74
CA LEU A 200 29.59 -1.64 5.76
C LEU A 200 29.01 -1.51 7.17
N VAL A 201 27.85 -0.87 7.30
CA VAL A 201 27.11 -0.81 8.57
C VAL A 201 25.68 -1.27 8.34
N THR A 202 25.36 -2.47 8.80
CA THR A 202 24.02 -3.05 8.79
C THR A 202 23.62 -3.40 10.23
N GLY A 203 22.35 -3.75 10.46
CA GLY A 203 21.93 -4.24 11.78
C GLY A 203 22.65 -5.52 12.22
N ASP A 204 23.11 -6.35 11.27
CA ASP A 204 23.75 -7.64 11.56
C ASP A 204 25.28 -7.53 11.69
N VAL A 205 25.90 -6.69 10.84
CA VAL A 205 27.34 -6.65 10.63
C VAL A 205 27.81 -5.21 10.49
N THR A 206 28.91 -4.89 11.18
CA THR A 206 29.63 -3.62 11.06
C THR A 206 31.09 -3.89 10.69
N LEU A 207 31.52 -3.45 9.50
CA LEU A 207 32.88 -3.56 8.97
C LEU A 207 33.39 -2.17 8.62
N ASN A 208 34.62 -1.84 9.06
CA ASN A 208 35.29 -0.57 8.79
C ASN A 208 34.37 0.67 8.84
N PRO A 209 33.71 0.97 9.98
CA PRO A 209 32.74 2.07 10.07
C PRO A 209 33.36 3.46 9.87
N ASN A 210 34.69 3.56 9.98
CA ASN A 210 35.43 4.81 9.83
C ASN A 210 35.83 5.13 8.38
N ALA A 211 35.49 4.27 7.42
CA ALA A 211 35.78 4.46 6.01
C ALA A 211 35.20 5.77 5.44
N SER A 212 35.81 6.29 4.37
CA SER A 212 35.29 7.48 3.66
C SER A 212 34.00 7.17 2.89
N CYS A 213 33.86 5.97 2.34
CA CYS A 213 32.63 5.48 1.73
C CYS A 213 31.99 4.43 2.63
N VAL A 214 30.76 4.67 3.10
CA VAL A 214 30.05 3.73 3.98
C VAL A 214 28.76 3.25 3.33
N VAL A 215 28.66 1.94 3.11
CA VAL A 215 27.43 1.28 2.69
C VAL A 215 26.60 0.95 3.93
N MET A 216 25.33 1.35 3.97
CA MET A 216 24.44 1.05 5.08
C MET A 216 22.98 0.87 4.65
N THR A 217 22.13 0.38 5.55
CA THR A 217 20.68 0.41 5.32
C THR A 217 20.08 1.75 5.74
N THR A 218 18.92 2.08 5.20
CA THR A 218 18.20 3.34 5.52
C THR A 218 17.87 3.43 7.02
N GLU A 219 17.54 2.31 7.67
CA GLU A 219 17.25 2.24 9.11
C GLU A 219 18.45 2.63 9.97
N ILE A 220 19.66 2.22 9.57
CA ILE A 220 20.90 2.57 10.28
C ILE A 220 21.16 4.07 10.14
N LEU A 221 21.02 4.63 8.94
CA LEU A 221 21.17 6.08 8.73
C LEU A 221 20.15 6.87 9.57
N ARG A 222 18.90 6.44 9.62
CA ARG A 222 17.86 7.03 10.48
C ARG A 222 18.26 7.00 11.95
N SER A 223 18.72 5.85 12.45
CA SER A 223 19.16 5.72 13.85
C SER A 223 20.34 6.65 14.17
N MET A 224 21.31 6.77 13.26
CA MET A 224 22.43 7.71 13.40
C MET A 224 21.97 9.17 13.44
N LEU A 225 20.95 9.53 12.67
CA LEU A 225 20.35 10.87 12.68
C LEU A 225 19.66 11.17 14.01
N TYR A 226 18.84 10.26 14.54
CA TYR A 226 18.18 10.43 15.84
C TYR A 226 19.17 10.48 17.02
N ARG A 227 20.30 9.78 16.90
CA ARG A 227 21.39 9.78 17.91
C ARG A 227 22.34 10.97 17.74
N GLY A 228 22.26 11.71 16.64
CA GLY A 228 23.16 12.83 16.36
C GLY A 228 24.62 12.42 16.17
N CYS A 229 24.87 11.26 15.53
CA CYS A 229 26.23 10.75 15.33
C CYS A 229 27.12 11.72 14.54
N GLU A 230 28.39 11.86 14.95
CA GLU A 230 29.35 12.80 14.34
C GLU A 230 29.62 12.51 12.86
N ILE A 231 29.60 11.23 12.44
CA ILE A 231 29.79 10.80 11.05
C ILE A 231 28.89 11.59 10.09
N VAL A 232 27.63 11.84 10.47
CA VAL A 232 26.66 12.53 9.60
C VAL A 232 27.04 13.98 9.33
N ARG A 233 27.83 14.63 10.20
CA ARG A 233 28.28 16.02 10.01
C ARG A 233 29.37 16.15 8.94
N GLU A 234 30.11 15.08 8.67
CA GLU A 234 31.22 15.05 7.70
C GLU A 234 30.77 14.61 6.29
N VAL A 235 29.50 14.23 6.13
CA VAL A 235 28.98 13.64 4.88
C VAL A 235 28.64 14.74 3.88
N GLY A 236 29.37 14.75 2.76
CA GLY A 236 29.09 15.63 1.63
C GLY A 236 27.96 15.11 0.75
N TRP A 237 27.91 13.78 0.57
CA TRP A 237 26.99 13.13 -0.37
C TRP A 237 26.28 11.92 0.25
N VAL A 238 24.97 11.82 0.01
CA VAL A 238 24.18 10.62 0.33
C VAL A 238 23.53 10.10 -0.95
N ILE A 239 23.77 8.82 -1.23
CA ILE A 239 23.22 8.09 -2.37
C ILE A 239 22.08 7.21 -1.85
N PHE A 240 20.88 7.45 -2.38
CA PHE A 240 19.68 6.67 -2.12
C PHE A 240 19.39 5.76 -3.30
N ASP A 241 19.77 4.48 -3.16
CA ASP A 241 19.48 3.46 -4.16
C ASP A 241 18.04 2.96 -4.03
N GLU A 242 17.40 2.70 -5.16
CA GLU A 242 16.02 2.21 -5.25
C GLU A 242 14.99 3.05 -4.43
N ILE A 243 15.06 4.38 -4.48
CA ILE A 243 14.22 5.32 -3.68
C ILE A 243 12.70 5.09 -3.82
N HIS A 244 12.24 4.45 -4.90
CA HIS A 244 10.83 4.07 -5.07
C HIS A 244 10.33 3.06 -4.03
N TYR A 245 11.21 2.45 -3.24
CA TYR A 245 10.83 1.68 -2.03
C TYR A 245 10.16 2.53 -0.96
N MET A 246 10.18 3.86 -1.05
CA MET A 246 9.40 4.74 -0.18
C MET A 246 7.88 4.48 -0.26
N ARG A 247 7.40 3.74 -1.28
CA ARG A 247 6.01 3.27 -1.41
C ARG A 247 5.67 2.08 -0.51
N ASP A 248 6.68 1.46 0.10
CA ASP A 248 6.46 0.33 0.99
C ASP A 248 5.64 0.77 2.20
N LYS A 249 4.57 0.04 2.51
CA LYS A 249 3.61 0.41 3.57
C LYS A 249 4.22 0.40 4.96
N GLU A 250 5.24 -0.43 5.18
CA GLU A 250 5.85 -0.60 6.51
C GLU A 250 7.11 0.24 6.64
N ARG A 251 7.96 0.24 5.61
CA ARG A 251 9.29 0.83 5.62
C ARG A 251 9.37 2.20 4.95
N GLY A 252 8.35 2.61 4.19
CA GLY A 252 8.33 3.88 3.48
C GLY A 252 8.52 5.10 4.40
N VAL A 253 7.98 5.02 5.62
CA VAL A 253 8.14 6.06 6.66
C VAL A 253 9.60 6.32 7.02
N VAL A 254 10.44 5.28 7.05
CA VAL A 254 11.87 5.37 7.39
C VAL A 254 12.62 6.24 6.39
N TRP A 255 12.29 6.12 5.10
CA TRP A 255 12.90 6.91 4.03
C TRP A 255 12.55 8.39 4.16
N GLU A 256 11.27 8.70 4.39
CA GLU A 256 10.82 10.07 4.56
C GLU A 256 11.42 10.74 5.80
N GLU A 257 11.40 10.06 6.95
CA GLU A 257 12.05 10.55 8.17
C GLU A 257 13.52 10.88 7.93
N THR A 258 14.25 9.95 7.32
CA THR A 258 15.68 10.12 7.01
C THR A 258 15.91 11.34 6.12
N LEU A 259 15.11 11.51 5.07
CA LEU A 259 15.24 12.63 4.14
C LEU A 259 14.96 13.96 4.80
N ILE A 260 13.99 14.05 5.70
CA ILE A 260 13.67 15.31 6.38
C ILE A 260 14.75 15.64 7.42
N LEU A 261 15.23 14.64 8.18
CA LEU A 261 16.24 14.80 9.23
C LEU A 261 17.65 15.09 8.70
N LEU A 262 17.97 14.69 7.46
CA LEU A 262 19.29 14.95 6.88
C LEU A 262 19.64 16.45 6.89
N PRO A 263 20.90 16.83 7.16
CA PRO A 263 21.32 18.22 7.08
C PRO A 263 21.06 18.85 5.70
N LYS A 264 20.79 20.15 5.66
CA LYS A 264 20.61 20.90 4.40
C LYS A 264 21.91 21.04 3.61
N THR A 265 23.07 20.94 4.27
CA THR A 265 24.40 21.05 3.66
C THR A 265 24.74 19.87 2.75
N THR A 266 24.18 18.69 3.01
CA THR A 266 24.42 17.46 2.24
C THR A 266 23.78 17.53 0.85
N ASN A 267 24.46 16.97 -0.15
CA ASN A 267 23.95 16.80 -1.51
C ASN A 267 23.43 15.37 -1.71
N LEU A 268 22.42 15.21 -2.56
CA LEU A 268 21.64 13.97 -2.64
C LEU A 268 21.65 13.41 -4.07
N VAL A 269 21.88 12.10 -4.17
CA VAL A 269 21.73 11.33 -5.40
C VAL A 269 20.64 10.30 -5.20
N PHE A 270 19.58 10.37 -5.99
CA PHE A 270 18.47 9.42 -5.94
C PHE A 270 18.48 8.53 -7.17
N LEU A 271 18.54 7.22 -6.99
CA LEU A 271 18.40 6.23 -8.05
C LEU A 271 17.03 5.56 -7.94
N SER A 272 16.24 5.64 -9.00
CA SER A 272 14.88 5.11 -9.01
C SER A 272 14.57 4.33 -10.28
N ALA A 273 13.62 3.41 -10.18
CA ALA A 273 12.88 2.93 -11.33
C ALA A 273 12.10 4.09 -11.99
N THR A 274 11.43 3.82 -13.11
CA THR A 274 10.56 4.80 -13.78
C THR A 274 9.38 5.17 -12.87
N ILE A 275 9.31 6.42 -12.44
CA ILE A 275 8.22 6.95 -11.59
C ILE A 275 7.55 8.13 -12.31
N PRO A 276 6.21 8.13 -12.45
CA PRO A 276 5.52 9.14 -13.26
C PRO A 276 5.52 10.53 -12.60
N ASN A 277 5.53 10.60 -11.27
CA ASN A 277 5.52 11.85 -10.50
C ASN A 277 6.92 12.22 -9.96
N ALA A 278 7.99 11.95 -10.73
CA ALA A 278 9.36 12.33 -10.40
C ALA A 278 9.52 13.82 -10.07
N LYS A 279 8.77 14.67 -10.80
CA LYS A 279 8.72 16.11 -10.58
C LYS A 279 8.24 16.49 -9.18
N GLN A 280 7.09 15.96 -8.78
CA GLN A 280 6.50 16.20 -7.46
C GLN A 280 7.46 15.82 -6.32
N PHE A 281 8.15 14.68 -6.44
CA PHE A 281 9.15 14.26 -5.46
C PHE A 281 10.33 15.24 -5.40
N THR A 282 10.81 15.69 -6.55
CA THR A 282 11.98 16.58 -6.62
C THR A 282 11.66 17.99 -6.12
N GLU A 283 10.44 18.47 -6.38
CA GLU A 283 9.89 19.69 -5.77
C GLU A 283 9.88 19.61 -4.25
N TRP A 284 9.42 18.49 -3.68
CA TRP A 284 9.48 18.26 -2.23
C TRP A 284 10.92 18.31 -1.70
N ILE A 285 11.88 17.63 -2.34
CA ILE A 285 13.29 17.69 -1.92
C ILE A 285 13.85 19.11 -2.02
N CYS A 286 13.52 19.83 -3.08
CA CYS A 286 13.89 21.23 -3.27
C CYS A 286 13.34 22.12 -2.15
N TYR A 287 12.08 21.91 -1.76
CA TYR A 287 11.44 22.58 -0.62
C TYR A 287 12.16 22.26 0.71
N LEU A 288 12.43 20.99 0.98
CA LEU A 288 13.07 20.56 2.23
C LEU A 288 14.50 21.06 2.39
N LYS A 289 15.32 20.90 1.34
CA LYS A 289 16.75 21.22 1.37
C LYS A 289 17.05 22.65 0.99
N HIS A 290 16.08 23.36 0.42
CA HIS A 290 16.24 24.73 -0.05
C HIS A 290 17.41 24.87 -1.03
N LYS A 291 17.53 23.89 -1.93
CA LYS A 291 18.63 23.73 -2.89
C LYS A 291 18.09 23.27 -4.24
N GLN A 292 18.79 23.60 -5.32
CA GLN A 292 18.48 23.09 -6.65
C GLN A 292 18.62 21.56 -6.68
N CYS A 293 17.63 20.90 -7.29
CA CYS A 293 17.64 19.47 -7.52
C CYS A 293 17.22 19.17 -8.96
N ASN A 294 17.99 18.33 -9.66
CA ASN A 294 17.78 18.03 -11.07
C ASN A 294 17.05 16.70 -11.24
N ILE A 295 16.19 16.61 -12.25
CA ILE A 295 15.44 15.41 -12.64
C ILE A 295 16.01 14.93 -13.97
N ILE A 296 16.38 13.67 -14.01
CA ILE A 296 16.82 13.00 -15.23
C ILE A 296 15.95 11.76 -15.39
N TYR A 297 15.08 11.82 -16.39
CA TYR A 297 14.08 10.80 -16.65
C TYR A 297 14.29 10.18 -18.02
N THR A 298 14.23 8.84 -18.09
CA THR A 298 14.25 8.11 -19.36
C THR A 298 13.41 6.83 -19.28
N ASP A 299 12.52 6.67 -20.26
CA ASP A 299 11.78 5.43 -20.53
C ASP A 299 12.53 4.50 -21.48
N TYR A 300 13.74 4.89 -21.93
CA TYR A 300 14.50 4.07 -22.84
C TYR A 300 15.00 2.81 -22.14
N ARG A 301 14.56 1.65 -22.63
CA ARG A 301 15.05 0.35 -22.21
C ARG A 301 16.08 -0.18 -23.23
N PRO A 302 17.31 -0.52 -22.82
CA PRO A 302 18.34 -1.01 -23.75
C PRO A 302 17.96 -2.32 -24.47
N VAL A 303 17.23 -3.22 -23.81
CA VAL A 303 16.75 -4.48 -24.38
C VAL A 303 15.21 -4.47 -24.36
N PRO A 304 14.53 -4.34 -25.50
CA PRO A 304 13.08 -4.22 -25.54
C PRO A 304 12.38 -5.54 -25.17
N LEU A 305 11.15 -5.44 -24.69
CA LEU A 305 10.38 -6.60 -24.22
C LEU A 305 9.34 -7.04 -25.26
N GLN A 306 9.10 -8.35 -25.33
CA GLN A 306 8.01 -8.98 -26.06
C GLN A 306 7.15 -9.76 -25.07
N HIS A 307 5.83 -9.49 -25.06
CA HIS A 307 4.90 -10.11 -24.11
C HIS A 307 4.05 -11.18 -24.80
N LEU A 308 4.06 -12.36 -24.20
CA LEU A 308 3.39 -13.57 -24.64
C LEU A 308 2.36 -13.98 -23.57
N VAL A 309 1.20 -14.46 -23.99
CA VAL A 309 0.20 -15.06 -23.11
C VAL A 309 0.14 -16.56 -23.39
N TYR A 310 0.13 -17.34 -22.31
CA TYR A 310 -0.07 -18.78 -22.34
C TYR A 310 -1.36 -19.13 -21.61
N SER A 311 -2.33 -19.67 -22.33
CA SER A 311 -3.61 -20.09 -21.75
C SER A 311 -3.50 -21.49 -21.16
N ALA A 312 -3.93 -21.66 -19.91
CA ALA A 312 -3.79 -22.90 -19.17
C ALA A 312 -4.37 -24.11 -19.94
N GLY A 313 -3.49 -25.01 -20.34
CA GLY A 313 -3.82 -26.26 -21.02
C GLY A 313 -4.07 -26.15 -22.52
N SER A 314 -3.75 -25.01 -23.14
CA SER A 314 -3.51 -24.89 -24.59
C SER A 314 -2.04 -25.17 -24.92
N ASP A 315 -1.73 -25.47 -26.18
CA ASP A 315 -0.35 -25.66 -26.65
C ASP A 315 0.25 -24.38 -27.29
N GLY A 316 -0.47 -23.25 -27.23
CA GLY A 316 -0.13 -22.01 -27.94
C GLY A 316 0.45 -20.92 -27.05
N LEU A 317 1.55 -20.31 -27.49
CA LEU A 317 2.08 -19.04 -26.98
C LEU A 317 1.64 -17.90 -27.91
N TRP A 318 0.83 -16.98 -27.38
CA TRP A 318 0.24 -15.90 -28.16
C TRP A 318 0.96 -14.59 -27.90
N GLU A 319 1.53 -13.97 -28.94
CA GLU A 319 2.13 -12.64 -28.81
C GLU A 319 1.04 -11.58 -28.65
N VAL A 320 0.98 -10.97 -27.48
CA VAL A 320 0.01 -9.93 -27.14
C VAL A 320 0.61 -8.54 -27.20
N VAL A 321 1.91 -8.37 -26.96
CA VAL A 321 2.63 -7.10 -27.16
C VAL A 321 3.94 -7.36 -27.88
N ASN A 322 4.15 -6.63 -28.97
CA ASN A 322 5.37 -6.73 -29.77
C ASN A 322 6.50 -5.85 -29.19
N ILE A 323 7.69 -5.95 -29.79
CA ILE A 323 8.90 -5.19 -29.41
C ILE A 323 8.71 -3.66 -29.51
N LYS A 324 7.76 -3.20 -30.34
CA LYS A 324 7.41 -1.77 -30.48
C LYS A 324 6.43 -1.29 -29.39
N GLY A 325 5.92 -2.20 -28.55
CA GLY A 325 4.92 -1.89 -27.53
C GLY A 325 3.48 -1.85 -28.03
N GLU A 326 3.17 -2.38 -29.22
CA GLU A 326 1.81 -2.42 -29.76
C GLU A 326 1.03 -3.63 -29.23
N PHE A 327 -0.19 -3.41 -28.73
CA PHE A 327 -1.05 -4.47 -28.18
C PHE A 327 -1.89 -5.13 -29.28
N LYS A 328 -1.76 -6.45 -29.44
CA LYS A 328 -2.47 -7.25 -30.45
C LYS A 328 -3.75 -7.86 -29.85
N GLN A 329 -4.86 -7.11 -29.95
CA GLN A 329 -6.16 -7.54 -29.43
C GLN A 329 -6.63 -8.89 -30.01
N ASP A 330 -6.42 -9.12 -31.31
CA ASP A 330 -6.83 -10.38 -31.97
C ASP A 330 -6.16 -11.61 -31.37
N ASN A 331 -4.86 -11.51 -31.06
CA ASN A 331 -4.10 -12.60 -30.45
C ASN A 331 -4.52 -12.82 -29.01
N PHE A 332 -4.85 -11.75 -28.28
CA PHE A 332 -5.38 -11.84 -26.93
C PHE A 332 -6.76 -12.51 -26.92
N ALA A 333 -7.66 -12.15 -27.84
CA ALA A 333 -8.98 -12.77 -27.97
C ALA A 333 -8.87 -14.27 -28.27
N LYS A 334 -7.96 -14.68 -29.18
CA LYS A 334 -7.67 -16.09 -29.47
C LYS A 334 -7.11 -16.83 -28.26
N ALA A 335 -6.27 -16.18 -27.45
CA ALA A 335 -5.77 -16.77 -26.22
C ALA A 335 -6.91 -17.02 -25.22
N MET A 336 -7.84 -16.07 -25.08
CA MET A 336 -8.98 -16.19 -24.14
C MET A 336 -10.05 -17.19 -24.61
N SER A 337 -10.30 -17.31 -25.92
CA SER A 337 -11.27 -18.28 -26.45
C SER A 337 -10.86 -19.74 -26.17
N CYS A 338 -9.55 -20.02 -26.10
CA CYS A 338 -9.04 -21.34 -25.71
C CYS A 338 -9.42 -21.75 -24.27
N LEU A 339 -9.78 -20.78 -23.41
CA LEU A 339 -10.27 -21.05 -22.05
C LEU A 339 -11.79 -21.31 -22.02
N GLU A 340 -12.56 -20.77 -22.98
CA GLU A 340 -14.04 -20.89 -23.04
C GLU A 340 -14.49 -22.32 -23.33
N GLU A 341 -13.79 -23.02 -24.23
CA GLU A 341 -14.12 -24.38 -24.64
C GLU A 341 -14.09 -25.41 -23.50
N ARG A 342 -13.65 -24.99 -22.30
CA ARG A 342 -13.43 -25.87 -21.14
C ARG A 342 -14.27 -25.57 -19.89
N GLN A 343 -15.03 -24.48 -19.83
CA GLN A 343 -16.03 -24.35 -18.75
C GLN A 343 -17.18 -25.31 -19.06
N PRO A 344 -17.47 -26.32 -18.23
CA PRO A 344 -18.56 -27.24 -18.51
C PRO A 344 -19.89 -26.47 -18.49
N MET A 345 -20.54 -26.43 -19.65
CA MET A 345 -21.94 -26.03 -19.79
C MET A 345 -22.81 -26.90 -18.89
N GLY A 346 -23.69 -26.26 -18.12
CA GLY A 346 -24.44 -26.85 -17.02
C GLY A 346 -25.00 -28.26 -17.29
N GLY A 347 -24.58 -29.20 -16.45
CA GLY A 347 -25.16 -30.54 -16.32
C GLY A 347 -25.31 -30.90 -14.85
N GLU A 348 -26.49 -31.41 -14.48
CA GLU A 348 -26.91 -31.74 -13.11
C GLU A 348 -25.90 -32.66 -12.39
N VAL A 349 -25.30 -32.18 -11.29
CA VAL A 349 -24.60 -33.04 -10.33
C VAL A 349 -25.61 -33.46 -9.26
N ARG A 350 -26.09 -34.70 -9.35
CA ARG A 350 -26.85 -35.35 -8.26
C ARG A 350 -25.93 -35.52 -7.04
N PRO A 351 -26.38 -35.16 -5.82
CA PRO A 351 -25.57 -35.35 -4.62
C PRO A 351 -25.69 -36.82 -4.18
N GLN A 352 -24.67 -37.64 -4.44
CA GLN A 352 -24.55 -38.94 -3.81
C GLN A 352 -23.60 -38.86 -2.62
N HIS A 353 -24.12 -39.25 -1.46
CA HIS A 353 -23.44 -39.23 -0.17
C HIS A 353 -22.08 -39.93 -0.15
N GLY A 354 -21.14 -39.31 0.58
CA GLY A 354 -20.20 -40.02 1.44
C GLY A 354 -19.03 -40.74 0.77
N ARG A 355 -18.02 -39.99 0.33
CA ARG A 355 -16.61 -40.43 0.36
C ARG A 355 -15.68 -39.22 0.29
N ARG A 356 -14.73 -39.18 1.22
CA ARG A 356 -13.67 -38.17 1.35
C ARG A 356 -13.06 -37.86 -0.01
N SER A 357 -13.19 -36.61 -0.47
CA SER A 357 -12.49 -36.12 -1.67
C SER A 357 -11.05 -35.79 -1.30
N GLY A 358 -10.19 -36.80 -1.33
CA GLY A 358 -8.76 -36.67 -1.49
C GLY A 358 -8.34 -37.66 -2.57
N ALA A 359 -8.34 -37.24 -3.84
CA ALA A 359 -7.79 -38.01 -4.97
C ALA A 359 -7.88 -37.36 -6.37
N ASN A 360 -8.37 -36.12 -6.56
CA ASN A 360 -8.55 -35.55 -7.91
C ASN A 360 -7.65 -34.35 -8.26
N ASP A 361 -6.50 -34.21 -7.61
CA ASP A 361 -5.47 -33.23 -7.98
C ASP A 361 -4.45 -33.79 -9.00
N ALA A 362 -4.52 -35.08 -9.33
CA ALA A 362 -3.51 -35.80 -10.10
C ALA A 362 -3.63 -35.69 -11.64
N THR A 363 -4.59 -34.93 -12.18
CA THR A 363 -4.78 -34.77 -13.63
C THR A 363 -4.29 -33.43 -14.20
N GLN A 364 -3.88 -32.48 -13.36
CA GLN A 364 -2.98 -31.41 -13.76
C GLN A 364 -1.55 -31.97 -13.85
N LYS A 365 -1.18 -32.64 -14.95
CA LYS A 365 0.24 -32.59 -15.34
C LYS A 365 0.54 -31.12 -15.62
N SER A 366 1.14 -30.47 -14.64
CA SER A 366 1.27 -29.02 -14.50
C SER A 366 1.56 -28.34 -15.82
N ASN A 367 0.67 -27.42 -16.19
CA ASN A 367 0.83 -26.56 -17.35
C ASN A 367 2.19 -25.83 -17.35
N VAL A 368 2.77 -25.62 -16.15
CA VAL A 368 4.10 -25.03 -15.95
C VAL A 368 5.22 -25.92 -16.53
N VAL A 369 5.14 -27.24 -16.34
CA VAL A 369 6.15 -28.17 -16.89
C VAL A 369 6.13 -28.16 -18.43
N LYS A 370 4.93 -28.10 -19.03
CA LYS A 370 4.79 -28.05 -20.50
C LYS A 370 5.41 -26.78 -21.08
N ILE A 371 5.15 -25.63 -20.45
CA ILE A 371 5.74 -24.37 -20.92
C ILE A 371 7.26 -24.34 -20.73
N ILE A 372 7.81 -24.91 -19.65
CA ILE A 372 9.26 -25.01 -19.45
C ILE A 372 9.92 -25.83 -20.55
N ARG A 373 9.30 -26.96 -20.97
CA ARG A 373 9.79 -27.75 -22.11
C ARG A 373 9.77 -26.94 -23.41
N THR A 374 8.69 -26.18 -23.63
CA THR A 374 8.56 -25.28 -24.80
C THR A 374 9.64 -24.18 -24.79
N ILE A 375 9.93 -23.60 -23.62
CA ILE A 375 10.99 -22.59 -23.42
C ILE A 375 12.37 -23.20 -23.76
N ARG A 376 12.62 -24.44 -23.35
CA ARG A 376 13.86 -25.16 -23.69
C ARG A 376 13.98 -25.41 -25.19
N GLU A 377 12.93 -25.95 -25.81
CA GLU A 377 12.91 -26.29 -27.25
C GLU A 377 13.08 -25.06 -28.14
N ARG A 378 12.64 -23.89 -27.70
CA ARG A 378 12.74 -22.62 -28.44
C ARG A 378 13.94 -21.75 -28.07
N ASP A 379 14.94 -22.30 -27.37
CA ASP A 379 16.15 -21.59 -26.92
C ASP A 379 15.84 -20.28 -26.16
N MET A 380 14.92 -20.34 -25.20
CA MET A 380 14.47 -19.17 -24.42
C MET A 380 15.14 -19.10 -23.03
N LEU A 381 16.23 -19.84 -22.80
CA LEU A 381 16.95 -19.91 -21.53
C LEU A 381 18.06 -18.83 -21.43
N PRO A 382 18.45 -18.38 -20.21
CA PRO A 382 17.89 -18.74 -18.92
C PRO A 382 16.52 -18.10 -18.66
N CYS A 383 15.70 -18.74 -17.82
CA CYS A 383 14.33 -18.33 -17.50
C CYS A 383 14.14 -18.17 -15.98
N ILE A 384 13.56 -17.03 -15.56
CA ILE A 384 13.06 -16.83 -14.20
C ILE A 384 11.56 -17.09 -14.18
N ILE A 385 11.10 -17.92 -13.25
CA ILE A 385 9.71 -18.33 -13.10
C ILE A 385 9.19 -17.78 -11.78
N PHE A 386 8.35 -16.76 -11.86
CA PHE A 386 7.73 -16.14 -10.69
C PHE A 386 6.47 -16.88 -10.27
N SER A 387 6.45 -17.35 -9.02
CA SER A 387 5.24 -17.77 -8.30
C SER A 387 5.10 -16.94 -7.01
N PHE A 388 3.85 -16.76 -6.56
CA PHE A 388 3.53 -15.99 -5.35
C PHE A 388 3.51 -16.85 -4.08
N SER A 389 3.84 -18.15 -4.17
CA SER A 389 3.85 -19.07 -3.04
C SER A 389 5.18 -19.83 -2.96
N ARG A 390 5.77 -19.86 -1.75
CA ARG A 390 7.02 -20.59 -1.47
C ARG A 390 6.85 -22.10 -1.75
N LYS A 391 5.72 -22.65 -1.31
CA LYS A 391 5.37 -24.07 -1.51
C LYS A 391 5.22 -24.43 -2.99
N GLU A 392 4.66 -23.52 -3.78
CA GLU A 392 4.53 -23.75 -5.23
C GLU A 392 5.88 -23.74 -5.95
N CYS A 393 6.81 -22.85 -5.57
CA CYS A 393 8.16 -22.83 -6.13
C CYS A 393 8.86 -24.19 -5.96
N GLU A 394 8.81 -24.78 -4.77
CA GLU A 394 9.39 -26.10 -4.49
C GLU A 394 8.64 -27.22 -5.22
N ALA A 395 7.30 -27.15 -5.30
CA ALA A 395 6.49 -28.12 -6.01
C ALA A 395 6.83 -28.16 -7.51
N TYR A 396 6.87 -27.00 -8.19
CA TYR A 396 7.20 -26.94 -9.61
C TYR A 396 8.64 -27.38 -9.91
N ALA A 397 9.58 -27.10 -9.02
CA ALA A 397 10.95 -27.59 -9.16
C ALA A 397 11.03 -29.12 -9.07
N SER A 398 10.25 -29.73 -8.16
CA SER A 398 10.16 -31.20 -8.01
C SER A 398 9.56 -31.87 -9.26
N GLU A 399 8.62 -31.21 -9.93
CA GLU A 399 7.99 -31.73 -11.16
C GLU A 399 8.94 -31.76 -12.37
N ILE A 400 9.91 -30.85 -12.44
CA ILE A 400 10.89 -30.80 -13.54
C ILE A 400 12.22 -31.48 -13.22
N LYS A 401 12.32 -32.21 -12.10
CA LYS A 401 13.56 -32.84 -11.64
C LYS A 401 14.20 -33.80 -12.66
N ASP A 402 13.39 -34.36 -13.58
CA ASP A 402 13.85 -35.31 -14.60
C ASP A 402 14.53 -34.61 -15.80
N ILE A 403 14.43 -33.29 -15.88
CA ILE A 403 15.02 -32.48 -16.96
C ILE A 403 16.41 -32.03 -16.53
N ASP A 404 17.42 -32.38 -17.32
CA ASP A 404 18.79 -31.92 -17.12
C ASP A 404 19.15 -30.84 -18.15
N PHE A 405 19.56 -29.67 -17.66
CA PHE A 405 19.94 -28.53 -18.49
C PHE A 405 21.45 -28.33 -18.60
N ASN A 406 22.25 -29.01 -17.77
CA ASN A 406 23.68 -28.74 -17.64
C ASN A 406 24.54 -29.88 -18.20
N THR A 407 25.73 -29.50 -18.64
CA THR A 407 26.79 -30.42 -19.07
C THR A 407 27.54 -31.02 -17.87
N GLU A 408 28.29 -32.10 -18.08
CA GLU A 408 29.11 -32.72 -17.03
C GLU A 408 30.26 -31.82 -16.52
N GLU A 409 30.69 -30.84 -17.32
CA GLU A 409 31.68 -29.83 -16.91
C GLU A 409 31.05 -28.79 -15.99
N GLU A 410 29.89 -28.25 -16.36
CA GLU A 410 29.11 -27.34 -15.51
C GLU A 410 28.76 -28.01 -14.18
N LYS A 411 28.35 -29.29 -14.19
CA LYS A 411 28.07 -30.05 -12.96
C LYS A 411 29.27 -30.14 -12.02
N ARG A 412 30.48 -30.34 -12.57
CA ARG A 412 31.72 -30.37 -11.77
C ARG A 412 32.02 -29.00 -11.16
N ALA A 413 31.86 -27.92 -11.92
CA ALA A 413 32.04 -26.56 -11.43
C ALA A 413 31.03 -26.21 -10.33
N ILE A 414 29.75 -26.52 -10.54
CA ILE A 414 28.67 -26.31 -9.55
C ILE A 414 28.98 -27.06 -8.25
N LYS A 415 29.41 -28.32 -8.35
CA LYS A 415 29.76 -29.12 -7.17
C LYS A 415 30.94 -28.54 -6.40
N LEU A 416 31.94 -27.99 -7.10
CA LEU A 416 33.08 -27.32 -6.47
C LEU A 416 32.63 -26.05 -5.73
N ILE A 417 31.87 -25.17 -6.39
CA ILE A 417 31.36 -23.93 -5.79
C ILE A 417 30.47 -24.24 -4.59
N PHE A 418 29.56 -25.21 -4.73
CA PHE A 418 28.67 -25.64 -3.66
C PHE A 418 29.45 -26.19 -2.47
N ASN A 419 30.42 -27.08 -2.69
CA ASN A 419 31.22 -27.63 -1.60
C ASN A 419 32.02 -26.54 -0.87
N ASN A 420 32.65 -25.62 -1.60
CA ASN A 420 33.39 -24.51 -1.00
C ASN A 420 32.49 -23.62 -0.12
N ALA A 421 31.26 -23.35 -0.56
CA ALA A 421 30.29 -22.59 0.23
C ALA A 421 29.82 -23.36 1.47
N ILE A 422 29.54 -24.65 1.31
CA ILE A 422 29.07 -25.52 2.40
C ILE A 422 30.17 -25.84 3.42
N ASP A 423 31.44 -25.80 3.02
CA ASP A 423 32.57 -26.06 3.91
C ASP A 423 32.72 -25.04 5.04
N LEU A 424 32.07 -23.88 4.92
CA LEU A 424 31.93 -22.89 5.99
C LEU A 424 30.98 -23.33 7.12
N LEU A 425 30.12 -24.32 6.87
CA LEU A 425 29.15 -24.84 7.85
C LEU A 425 29.73 -25.97 8.70
N SER A 426 29.16 -26.19 9.88
CA SER A 426 29.51 -27.32 10.74
C SER A 426 29.13 -28.67 10.12
N ASP A 427 29.82 -29.75 10.49
CA ASP A 427 29.53 -31.10 9.94
C ASP A 427 28.11 -31.60 10.22
N GLU A 428 27.44 -31.08 11.25
CA GLU A 428 26.03 -31.35 11.52
C GLU A 428 25.11 -30.57 10.57
N ASP A 429 25.39 -29.28 10.38
CA ASP A 429 24.63 -28.42 9.47
C ASP A 429 24.74 -28.87 8.01
N LYS A 430 25.90 -29.39 7.59
CA LYS A 430 26.08 -29.99 6.25
C LYS A 430 25.10 -31.15 5.99
N LYS A 431 24.56 -31.78 7.05
CA LYS A 431 23.64 -32.93 6.94
C LYS A 431 22.17 -32.54 6.87
N LEU A 432 21.84 -31.25 6.96
CA LEU A 432 20.47 -30.75 6.87
C LEU A 432 19.79 -31.21 5.57
N SER A 433 18.52 -31.58 5.67
CA SER A 433 17.73 -32.13 4.56
C SER A 433 17.70 -31.16 3.37
N GLN A 434 17.44 -29.88 3.60
CA GLN A 434 17.39 -28.86 2.54
C GLN A 434 18.71 -28.81 1.74
N ILE A 435 19.87 -28.80 2.39
CA ILE A 435 21.18 -28.75 1.73
C ILE A 435 21.40 -29.99 0.86
N ARG A 436 21.08 -31.17 1.37
CA ARG A 436 21.20 -32.44 0.64
C ARG A 436 20.27 -32.53 -0.56
N HIS A 437 19.04 -32.02 -0.42
CA HIS A 437 18.03 -32.09 -1.48
C HIS A 437 18.23 -31.04 -2.57
N VAL A 438 18.81 -29.89 -2.25
CA VAL A 438 19.03 -28.78 -3.21
C VAL A 438 20.14 -29.10 -4.21
N LEU A 439 21.25 -29.72 -3.79
CA LEU A 439 22.41 -29.97 -4.67
C LEU A 439 22.05 -30.73 -5.98
N PRO A 440 21.24 -31.82 -5.97
CA PRO A 440 20.80 -32.47 -7.20
C PRO A 440 20.04 -31.56 -8.18
N TYR A 441 19.26 -30.59 -7.68
CA TYR A 441 18.58 -29.61 -8.54
C TYR A 441 19.57 -28.64 -9.17
N LEU A 442 20.50 -28.10 -8.37
CA LEU A 442 21.54 -27.18 -8.84
C LEU A 442 22.41 -27.83 -9.92
N MET A 443 22.81 -29.09 -9.72
CA MET A 443 23.58 -29.84 -10.72
C MET A 443 22.85 -29.96 -12.06
N ARG A 444 21.52 -30.03 -12.06
CA ARG A 444 20.71 -30.08 -13.29
C ARG A 444 20.41 -28.70 -13.89
N GLY A 445 20.88 -27.62 -13.26
CA GLY A 445 20.64 -26.24 -13.69
C GLY A 445 19.28 -25.69 -13.24
N ILE A 446 18.69 -26.27 -12.20
CA ILE A 446 17.41 -25.87 -11.61
C ILE A 446 17.68 -25.17 -10.27
N GLY A 447 17.31 -23.90 -10.17
CA GLY A 447 17.39 -23.10 -8.95
C GLY A 447 16.02 -22.88 -8.32
N ILE A 448 15.99 -22.76 -7.00
CA ILE A 448 14.82 -22.35 -6.23
C ILE A 448 15.27 -21.17 -5.37
N HIS A 449 14.49 -20.09 -5.32
CA HIS A 449 14.79 -18.90 -4.53
C HIS A 449 13.52 -18.35 -3.86
N HIS A 450 13.47 -18.40 -2.53
CA HIS A 450 12.42 -17.73 -1.76
C HIS A 450 12.88 -17.46 -0.32
N SER A 451 12.11 -16.62 0.37
CA SER A 451 12.39 -16.21 1.75
C SER A 451 12.52 -17.35 2.77
N GLY A 452 11.91 -18.50 2.51
CA GLY A 452 11.94 -19.69 3.37
C GLY A 452 13.23 -20.53 3.29
N GLN A 453 14.12 -20.31 2.31
CA GLN A 453 15.38 -21.06 2.25
C GLN A 453 16.43 -20.50 3.21
N LEU A 454 17.37 -21.37 3.63
CA LEU A 454 18.57 -20.97 4.37
C LEU A 454 19.28 -19.79 3.65
N PRO A 455 19.75 -18.76 4.39
CA PRO A 455 20.46 -17.63 3.79
C PRO A 455 21.59 -18.02 2.85
N ILE A 456 22.47 -18.93 3.31
CA ILE A 456 23.59 -19.44 2.52
C ILE A 456 23.13 -20.15 1.23
N MET A 457 21.98 -20.83 1.24
CA MET A 457 21.44 -21.49 0.04
C MET A 457 20.94 -20.49 -0.99
N LYS A 458 20.30 -19.40 -0.56
CA LYS A 458 19.89 -18.33 -1.47
C LYS A 458 21.10 -17.67 -2.12
N GLU A 459 22.14 -17.39 -1.35
CA GLU A 459 23.37 -16.78 -1.84
C GLU A 459 24.11 -17.69 -2.83
N VAL A 460 24.17 -19.01 -2.57
CA VAL A 460 24.71 -19.97 -3.54
C VAL A 460 23.90 -20.00 -4.83
N VAL A 461 22.57 -20.02 -4.74
CA VAL A 461 21.68 -19.97 -5.92
C VAL A 461 21.89 -18.68 -6.71
N GLU A 462 22.01 -17.55 -6.02
CA GLU A 462 22.29 -16.24 -6.59
C GLU A 462 23.63 -16.22 -7.34
N ILE A 463 24.73 -16.69 -6.71
CA ILE A 463 26.05 -16.80 -7.34
C ILE A 463 25.98 -17.70 -8.57
N LEU A 464 25.40 -18.90 -8.45
CA LEU A 464 25.31 -19.86 -9.56
C LEU A 464 24.43 -19.34 -10.71
N PHE A 465 23.41 -18.52 -10.41
CA PHE A 465 22.61 -17.86 -11.43
C PHE A 465 23.38 -16.73 -12.13
N GLY A 466 24.15 -15.92 -11.37
CA GLY A 466 25.02 -14.88 -11.90
C GLY A 466 26.09 -15.42 -12.86
N GLU A 467 26.71 -16.55 -12.51
CA GLU A 467 27.68 -17.28 -13.34
C GLU A 467 27.04 -18.03 -14.53
N GLY A 468 25.70 -18.10 -14.58
CA GLY A 468 24.96 -18.73 -15.68
C GLY A 468 24.87 -20.26 -15.61
N PHE A 469 25.17 -20.87 -14.47
CA PHE A 469 25.01 -22.31 -14.24
C PHE A 469 23.55 -22.74 -14.02
N ILE A 470 22.70 -21.82 -13.55
CA ILE A 470 21.27 -22.07 -13.39
C ILE A 470 20.54 -21.58 -14.64
N LYS A 471 19.85 -22.51 -15.33
CA LYS A 471 19.10 -22.20 -16.57
C LYS A 471 17.63 -21.92 -16.27
N THR A 472 17.07 -22.54 -15.24
CA THR A 472 15.68 -22.31 -14.79
C THR A 472 15.67 -21.98 -13.31
N LEU A 473 15.16 -20.79 -12.95
CA LEU A 473 15.09 -20.32 -11.56
C LEU A 473 13.63 -20.12 -11.15
N PHE A 474 13.15 -20.90 -10.18
CA PHE A 474 11.86 -20.66 -9.53
C PHE A 474 12.04 -19.65 -8.41
N ALA A 475 11.37 -18.50 -8.51
CA ALA A 475 11.57 -17.41 -7.58
C ALA A 475 10.24 -16.84 -7.09
N THR A 476 10.22 -16.38 -5.84
CA THR A 476 9.16 -15.46 -5.37
C THR A 476 9.48 -14.02 -5.79
N GLU A 477 8.49 -13.13 -5.70
CA GLU A 477 8.62 -11.70 -6.01
C GLU A 477 9.84 -11.02 -5.35
N THR A 478 10.24 -11.50 -4.17
CA THR A 478 11.43 -11.02 -3.44
C THR A 478 12.72 -11.06 -4.26
N PHE A 479 12.82 -11.92 -5.28
CA PHE A 479 13.99 -11.96 -6.17
C PHE A 479 14.02 -10.78 -7.15
N ALA A 480 12.84 -10.31 -7.60
CA ALA A 480 12.73 -9.10 -8.42
C ALA A 480 13.05 -7.83 -7.61
N MET A 481 12.99 -7.93 -6.29
CA MET A 481 13.22 -6.88 -5.31
C MET A 481 14.68 -6.85 -4.85
N GLY A 482 15.55 -6.17 -5.61
CA GLY A 482 16.84 -5.73 -5.06
C GLY A 482 18.10 -6.53 -5.44
N ILE A 483 18.08 -7.42 -6.43
CA ILE A 483 19.31 -8.08 -6.93
C ILE A 483 19.44 -7.86 -8.44
N ASN A 484 20.64 -7.52 -8.94
CA ASN A 484 20.87 -7.27 -10.36
C ASN A 484 21.14 -8.55 -11.18
N MET A 485 20.14 -9.44 -11.26
CA MET A 485 20.25 -10.74 -11.95
C MET A 485 19.23 -10.87 -13.09
N PRO A 486 19.57 -10.44 -14.33
CA PRO A 486 18.69 -10.53 -15.48
C PRO A 486 18.70 -11.92 -16.16
N ALA A 487 17.58 -12.28 -16.78
CA ALA A 487 17.37 -13.51 -17.56
C ALA A 487 16.97 -13.20 -19.01
N LYS A 488 17.02 -14.19 -19.91
CA LYS A 488 16.47 -14.03 -21.27
C LYS A 488 14.94 -13.99 -21.25
N THR A 489 14.34 -14.83 -20.41
CA THR A 489 12.89 -15.00 -20.28
C THR A 489 12.41 -14.86 -18.85
N VAL A 490 11.25 -14.24 -18.66
CA VAL A 490 10.49 -14.22 -17.40
C VAL A 490 9.13 -14.88 -17.63
N LEU A 491 8.76 -15.83 -16.77
CA LEU A 491 7.49 -16.54 -16.78
C LEU A 491 6.72 -16.22 -15.49
N PHE A 492 5.47 -15.78 -15.62
CA PHE A 492 4.54 -15.64 -14.50
C PHE A 492 3.63 -16.87 -14.46
N THR A 493 3.62 -17.60 -13.35
CA THR A 493 2.77 -18.80 -13.20
C THR A 493 1.29 -18.47 -13.03
N SER A 494 0.98 -17.25 -12.57
CA SER A 494 -0.37 -16.74 -12.34
C SER A 494 -0.44 -15.24 -12.64
N ALA A 495 -1.58 -14.76 -13.10
CA ALA A 495 -1.90 -13.34 -13.23
C ALA A 495 -2.52 -12.72 -11.96
N ARG A 496 -2.78 -13.55 -10.94
CA ARG A 496 -3.42 -13.17 -9.67
C ARG A 496 -2.53 -13.50 -8.48
N LYS A 497 -2.65 -12.69 -7.42
CA LYS A 497 -1.88 -12.76 -6.18
C LYS A 497 -2.81 -12.57 -4.98
N PHE A 498 -2.60 -13.36 -3.94
CA PHE A 498 -3.25 -13.18 -2.64
C PHE A 498 -2.45 -12.18 -1.80
N ASP A 499 -3.09 -11.09 -1.37
CA ASP A 499 -2.46 -10.03 -0.57
C ASP A 499 -2.68 -10.17 0.95
N GLY A 500 -3.22 -11.33 1.38
CA GLY A 500 -3.60 -11.56 2.78
C GLY A 500 -5.10 -11.39 3.03
N VAL A 501 -5.80 -10.63 2.17
CA VAL A 501 -7.24 -10.34 2.31
C VAL A 501 -8.01 -10.88 1.11
N SER A 502 -7.54 -10.62 -0.10
CA SER A 502 -8.22 -10.97 -1.34
C SER A 502 -7.26 -11.48 -2.40
N ASN A 503 -7.77 -12.29 -3.33
CA ASN A 503 -6.98 -12.72 -4.49
C ASN A 503 -7.20 -11.72 -5.64
N ARG A 504 -6.29 -10.76 -5.79
CA ARG A 504 -6.38 -9.63 -6.75
C ARG A 504 -5.50 -9.83 -7.98
N TRP A 505 -5.74 -9.04 -9.02
CA TRP A 505 -4.82 -8.93 -10.16
C TRP A 505 -3.49 -8.28 -9.73
N ILE A 506 -2.41 -8.69 -10.37
CA ILE A 506 -1.09 -8.04 -10.21
C ILE A 506 -1.18 -6.61 -10.74
N THR A 507 -0.56 -5.64 -10.04
CA THR A 507 -0.54 -4.25 -10.53
C THR A 507 0.44 -4.09 -11.70
N SER A 508 0.29 -3.02 -12.49
CA SER A 508 1.25 -2.67 -13.54
C SER A 508 2.65 -2.46 -12.97
N GLY A 509 2.79 -1.83 -11.80
CA GLY A 509 4.08 -1.66 -11.12
C GLY A 509 4.77 -2.98 -10.77
N GLU A 510 4.05 -3.89 -10.10
CA GLU A 510 4.54 -5.24 -9.77
C GLU A 510 4.97 -6.00 -11.03
N TYR A 511 4.16 -5.92 -12.10
CA TYR A 511 4.44 -6.56 -13.38
C TYR A 511 5.69 -5.99 -14.06
N ILE A 512 5.83 -4.65 -14.13
CA ILE A 512 7.00 -3.98 -14.73
C ILE A 512 8.30 -4.32 -13.98
N GLN A 513 8.24 -4.43 -12.65
CA GLN A 513 9.40 -4.78 -11.84
C GLN A 513 9.89 -6.20 -12.12
N MET A 514 8.97 -7.19 -12.13
CA MET A 514 9.29 -8.59 -12.38
C MET A 514 9.67 -8.84 -13.85
N SER A 515 8.85 -8.35 -14.79
CA SER A 515 9.13 -8.47 -16.24
C SER A 515 10.39 -7.71 -16.66
N GLY A 516 10.76 -6.67 -15.90
CA GLY A 516 11.98 -5.91 -16.11
C GLY A 516 13.27 -6.70 -15.98
N ARG A 517 13.22 -7.92 -15.41
CA ARG A 517 14.32 -8.89 -15.34
C ARG A 517 14.56 -9.65 -16.64
N ALA A 518 13.65 -9.57 -17.61
CA ALA A 518 13.85 -10.14 -18.95
C ALA A 518 14.73 -9.24 -19.82
N GLY A 519 15.62 -9.86 -20.59
CA GLY A 519 16.56 -9.24 -21.51
C GLY A 519 17.87 -8.83 -20.84
N ARG A 520 18.98 -9.49 -21.21
CA ARG A 520 20.33 -9.19 -20.72
C ARG A 520 21.05 -8.25 -21.69
N ARG A 521 21.46 -7.07 -21.21
CA ARG A 521 22.19 -6.07 -22.02
C ARG A 521 23.46 -6.69 -22.60
N GLY A 522 23.63 -6.58 -23.91
CA GLY A 522 24.79 -7.11 -24.64
C GLY A 522 24.77 -8.61 -24.92
N LYS A 523 23.79 -9.38 -24.42
CA LYS A 523 23.65 -10.82 -24.68
C LYS A 523 22.36 -11.17 -25.44
N ASP A 524 21.26 -10.48 -25.16
CA ASP A 524 19.96 -10.76 -25.78
C ASP A 524 19.49 -9.57 -26.64
N GLU A 525 18.92 -9.85 -27.82
CA GLU A 525 18.31 -8.82 -28.69
C GLU A 525 16.97 -8.30 -28.14
N LYS A 526 16.23 -9.17 -27.43
CA LYS A 526 14.93 -8.89 -26.83
C LYS A 526 14.74 -9.73 -25.57
N GLY A 527 13.98 -9.19 -24.61
CA GLY A 527 13.53 -9.92 -23.43
C GLY A 527 12.15 -10.53 -23.68
N LEU A 528 11.97 -11.80 -23.27
CA LEU A 528 10.69 -12.50 -23.43
C LEU A 528 9.94 -12.52 -22.09
N VAL A 529 8.66 -12.18 -22.11
CA VAL A 529 7.81 -12.21 -20.93
C VAL A 529 6.59 -13.07 -21.21
N ILE A 530 6.38 -14.12 -20.45
CA ILE A 530 5.27 -15.06 -20.63
C ILE A 530 4.34 -14.95 -19.42
N LEU A 531 3.07 -14.63 -19.67
CA LEU A 531 2.03 -14.58 -18.64
C LEU A 531 1.11 -15.80 -18.78
N MET A 532 1.11 -16.69 -17.78
CA MET A 532 0.15 -17.78 -17.72
C MET A 532 -1.20 -17.27 -17.20
N VAL A 533 -2.27 -17.64 -17.89
CA VAL A 533 -3.64 -17.26 -17.54
C VAL A 533 -4.51 -18.51 -17.42
N ASP A 534 -5.19 -18.64 -16.27
CA ASP A 534 -6.07 -19.74 -15.90
C ASP A 534 -7.56 -19.38 -15.96
N GLN A 535 -7.89 -18.07 -15.89
CA GLN A 535 -9.25 -17.54 -15.90
C GLN A 535 -9.42 -16.47 -16.96
N GLN A 536 -10.66 -16.27 -17.40
CA GLN A 536 -10.96 -15.20 -18.35
C GLN A 536 -10.61 -13.83 -17.76
N MET A 537 -9.99 -13.01 -18.60
CA MET A 537 -9.68 -11.60 -18.32
C MET A 537 -10.10 -10.75 -19.51
N SER A 538 -10.59 -9.53 -19.22
CA SER A 538 -10.91 -8.58 -20.28
C SER A 538 -9.62 -8.02 -20.90
N ALA A 539 -9.71 -7.57 -22.16
CA ALA A 539 -8.59 -6.92 -22.84
C ALA A 539 -8.14 -5.64 -22.11
N GLU A 540 -9.07 -4.93 -21.47
CA GLU A 540 -8.77 -3.75 -20.65
C GLU A 540 -7.91 -4.10 -19.43
N THR A 541 -8.28 -5.15 -18.69
CA THR A 541 -7.49 -5.61 -17.54
C THR A 541 -6.11 -6.09 -17.96
N ALA A 542 -6.01 -6.84 -19.06
CA ALA A 542 -4.71 -7.28 -19.58
C ALA A 542 -3.84 -6.11 -20.05
N MET A 543 -4.43 -5.12 -20.71
CA MET A 543 -3.74 -3.90 -21.12
C MET A 543 -3.28 -3.09 -19.92
N GLN A 544 -4.09 -3.02 -18.85
CA GLN A 544 -3.71 -2.37 -17.61
C GLN A 544 -2.54 -3.09 -16.92
N ILE A 545 -2.50 -4.42 -16.91
CA ILE A 545 -1.37 -5.17 -16.32
C ILE A 545 -0.09 -4.99 -17.14
N ILE A 546 -0.18 -5.16 -18.47
CA ILE A 546 1.01 -5.23 -19.35
C ILE A 546 1.53 -3.85 -19.76
N LYS A 547 0.61 -2.94 -20.11
CA LYS A 547 0.92 -1.59 -20.62
C LYS A 547 0.52 -0.47 -19.66
N GLY A 548 0.04 -0.79 -18.47
CA GLY A 548 -0.27 0.22 -17.47
C GLY A 548 0.96 1.05 -17.13
N THR A 549 0.73 2.29 -16.71
CA THR A 549 1.81 3.14 -16.20
C THR A 549 2.40 2.55 -14.94
N SER A 550 3.69 2.79 -14.69
CA SER A 550 4.27 2.51 -13.39
C SER A 550 3.48 3.25 -12.30
N ASP A 551 3.31 2.63 -11.13
CA ASP A 551 2.58 3.27 -10.04
C ASP A 551 3.23 4.63 -9.69
N PRO A 552 2.47 5.63 -9.23
CA PRO A 552 3.05 6.87 -8.70
C PRO A 552 3.75 6.63 -7.35
N LEU A 553 4.76 7.44 -7.06
CA LEU A 553 5.43 7.48 -5.77
C LEU A 553 4.53 8.24 -4.81
N ASN A 554 3.72 7.51 -4.06
CA ASN A 554 2.87 8.07 -3.00
C ASN A 554 3.48 7.76 -1.65
N SER A 555 3.47 8.76 -0.78
CA SER A 555 3.92 8.63 0.60
C SER A 555 3.12 7.56 1.34
N GLN A 556 3.81 6.81 2.21
CA GLN A 556 3.20 5.92 3.21
C GLN A 556 3.49 6.43 4.63
N PHE A 557 3.70 7.74 4.78
CA PHE A 557 3.99 8.35 6.07
C PHE A 557 2.87 8.08 7.07
N ARG A 558 3.26 7.60 8.26
CA ARG A 558 2.36 7.33 9.38
C ARG A 558 3.08 7.63 10.69
N LEU A 559 2.33 8.01 11.70
CA LEU A 559 2.88 8.24 13.03
C LEU A 559 3.13 6.91 13.74
N THR A 560 4.34 6.73 14.26
CA THR A 560 4.74 5.61 15.14
C THR A 560 5.11 6.15 16.52
N TYR A 561 5.00 5.36 17.59
CA TYR A 561 5.34 5.86 18.92
C TYR A 561 6.85 6.13 19.04
N ASN A 562 7.69 5.27 18.44
CA ASN A 562 9.14 5.45 18.40
C ASN A 562 9.52 6.77 17.71
N MET A 563 8.87 7.14 16.59
CA MET A 563 9.09 8.43 15.94
C MET A 563 8.71 9.57 16.89
N VAL A 564 7.51 9.53 17.48
CA VAL A 564 7.04 10.61 18.37
C VAL A 564 7.97 10.76 19.58
N LEU A 565 8.37 9.65 20.21
CA LEU A 565 9.28 9.66 21.37
C LEU A 565 10.67 10.21 21.02
N ASN A 566 11.25 9.79 19.88
CA ASN A 566 12.54 10.31 19.44
C ASN A 566 12.49 11.79 19.09
N LEU A 567 11.38 12.27 18.49
CA LEU A 567 11.19 13.68 18.20
C LEU A 567 10.96 14.50 19.48
N LEU A 568 10.25 13.97 20.48
CA LEU A 568 10.16 14.63 21.80
C LEU A 568 11.49 14.65 22.56
N ARG A 569 12.41 13.72 22.25
CA ARG A 569 13.76 13.67 22.85
C ARG A 569 14.69 14.76 22.30
N VAL A 570 14.52 15.15 21.03
CA VAL A 570 15.40 16.11 20.35
C VAL A 570 14.83 17.52 20.51
N PRO A 571 15.53 18.46 21.18
CA PRO A 571 14.97 19.78 21.51
C PRO A 571 14.68 20.65 20.28
N ASP A 572 15.43 20.46 19.19
CA ASP A 572 15.37 21.31 18.00
C ASP A 572 14.31 20.88 16.97
N ILE A 573 13.71 19.70 17.12
CA ILE A 573 12.80 19.11 16.13
C ILE A 573 11.54 18.60 16.84
N ASN A 574 10.38 19.17 16.52
CA ASN A 574 9.12 18.70 17.07
C ASN A 574 8.39 17.72 16.10
N PRO A 575 7.48 16.86 16.60
CA PRO A 575 6.65 15.99 15.75
C PRO A 575 5.85 16.75 14.67
N GLN A 576 5.42 17.98 14.96
CA GLN A 576 4.69 18.82 14.03
C GLN A 576 5.54 19.25 12.83
N PHE A 577 6.82 19.52 13.04
CA PHE A 577 7.80 19.83 11.99
C PHE A 577 7.98 18.62 11.06
N MET A 578 7.96 17.40 11.61
CA MET A 578 8.01 16.19 10.79
C MET A 578 6.75 16.04 9.93
N LEU A 579 5.58 16.27 10.50
CA LEU A 579 4.31 16.21 9.79
C LEU A 579 4.21 17.25 8.67
N SER A 580 4.55 18.52 8.95
CA SER A 580 4.45 19.61 7.98
C SER A 580 5.42 19.47 6.81
N ASN A 581 6.56 18.82 7.05
CA ASN A 581 7.58 18.56 6.03
C ASN A 581 7.49 17.15 5.41
N SER A 582 6.49 16.34 5.81
CA SER A 582 6.29 15.00 5.24
C SER A 582 5.97 15.07 3.74
N PHE A 583 6.36 14.05 2.98
CA PHE A 583 5.99 13.99 1.57
C PHE A 583 4.48 13.82 1.43
N TYR A 584 3.83 13.11 2.36
CA TYR A 584 2.38 13.00 2.42
C TYR A 584 1.68 14.37 2.43
N GLN A 585 2.10 15.26 3.34
CA GLN A 585 1.52 16.60 3.43
C GLN A 585 1.85 17.43 2.19
N TRP A 586 3.06 17.31 1.64
CA TRP A 586 3.43 17.95 0.38
C TRP A 586 2.54 17.52 -0.79
N GLN A 587 2.21 16.22 -0.90
CA GLN A 587 1.31 15.73 -1.94
C GLN A 587 -0.10 16.31 -1.80
N ASN A 588 -0.57 16.56 -0.57
CA ASN A 588 -1.84 17.24 -0.33
C ASN A 588 -1.76 18.73 -0.73
N TYR A 589 -0.69 19.42 -0.34
CA TYR A 589 -0.47 20.83 -0.73
C TYR A 589 -0.33 21.01 -2.23
N SER A 590 0.34 20.09 -2.92
CA SER A 590 0.48 20.12 -4.38
C SER A 590 -0.86 20.04 -5.10
N ARG A 591 -1.90 19.44 -4.49
CA ARG A 591 -3.24 19.31 -5.07
C ARG A 591 -4.15 20.51 -4.77
N LEU A 592 -3.77 21.40 -3.83
CA LEU A 592 -4.62 22.51 -3.42
C LEU A 592 -4.98 23.49 -4.55
N PRO A 593 -4.08 23.87 -5.48
CA PRO A 593 -4.47 24.77 -6.58
C PRO A 593 -5.55 24.16 -7.47
N ASP A 594 -5.42 22.86 -7.81
CA ASP A 594 -6.41 22.16 -8.63
C ASP A 594 -7.76 22.06 -7.91
N LEU A 595 -7.74 21.85 -6.58
CA LEU A 595 -8.94 21.82 -5.75
C LEU A 595 -9.58 23.21 -5.63
N LEU A 596 -8.78 24.27 -5.48
CA LEU A 596 -9.28 25.65 -5.44
C LEU A 596 -9.91 26.04 -6.78
N GLN A 597 -9.29 25.69 -7.91
CA GLN A 597 -9.86 25.95 -9.22
C GLN A 597 -11.20 25.22 -9.40
N LYS A 598 -11.29 23.96 -8.96
CA LYS A 598 -12.55 23.18 -8.97
C LYS A 598 -13.60 23.80 -8.05
N LEU A 599 -13.20 24.22 -6.85
CA LEU A 599 -14.08 24.87 -5.88
C LEU A 599 -14.68 26.15 -6.48
N ASN A 600 -13.84 27.00 -7.05
CA ASN A 600 -14.26 28.27 -7.68
C ASN A 600 -15.18 28.02 -8.88
N ALA A 601 -14.87 27.04 -9.73
CA ALA A 601 -15.75 26.67 -10.85
C ALA A 601 -17.13 26.17 -10.36
N LYS A 602 -17.18 25.35 -9.31
CA LYS A 602 -18.44 24.87 -8.72
C LYS A 602 -19.21 25.98 -8.01
N ARG A 603 -18.52 26.89 -7.29
CA ARG A 603 -19.08 28.08 -6.66
C ARG A 603 -19.75 28.97 -7.71
N GLN A 604 -19.09 29.25 -8.83
CA GLN A 604 -19.67 30.04 -9.93
C GLN A 604 -20.92 29.38 -10.53
N LEU A 605 -20.89 28.06 -10.79
CA LEU A 605 -22.06 27.33 -11.28
C LEU A 605 -23.23 27.38 -10.29
N PHE A 606 -22.98 27.23 -8.99
CA PHE A 606 -23.99 27.31 -7.95
C PHE A 606 -24.60 28.73 -7.84
N LEU A 607 -23.76 29.77 -7.87
CA LEU A 607 -24.22 31.17 -7.84
C LEU A 607 -25.03 31.54 -9.09
N SER A 608 -24.68 30.99 -10.25
CA SER A 608 -25.43 31.22 -11.50
C SER A 608 -26.82 30.55 -11.54
N ALA A 609 -27.03 29.52 -10.71
CA ALA A 609 -28.29 28.79 -10.64
C ALA A 609 -29.31 29.51 -9.73
N HIS A 610 -29.92 30.57 -10.23
CA HIS A 610 -31.01 31.28 -9.55
C HIS A 610 -32.33 30.54 -9.70
N VAL A 611 -33.10 30.44 -8.61
CA VAL A 611 -34.42 29.79 -8.58
C VAL A 611 -35.36 30.63 -7.72
N ASP A 612 -36.55 30.93 -8.23
CA ASP A 612 -37.59 31.65 -7.50
C ASP A 612 -38.24 30.76 -6.42
N HIS A 613 -38.83 31.36 -5.38
CA HIS A 613 -39.55 30.63 -4.31
C HIS A 613 -38.75 29.57 -3.51
N LEU A 614 -37.42 29.78 -3.34
CA LEU A 614 -36.49 28.86 -2.66
C LEU A 614 -36.98 28.26 -1.35
N SER A 615 -37.48 29.07 -0.41
CA SER A 615 -37.90 28.60 0.93
C SER A 615 -39.06 27.58 0.88
N GLU A 616 -40.01 27.80 -0.03
CA GLU A 616 -41.17 26.92 -0.22
C GLU A 616 -40.78 25.62 -0.94
N LEU A 617 -39.87 25.70 -1.91
CA LEU A 617 -39.31 24.53 -2.61
C LEU A 617 -38.45 23.66 -1.69
N GLU A 618 -37.68 24.27 -0.79
CA GLU A 618 -36.95 23.53 0.26
C GLU A 618 -37.92 22.78 1.19
N GLY A 619 -39.05 23.40 1.54
CA GLY A 619 -40.11 22.76 2.31
C GLY A 619 -40.67 21.53 1.60
N LEU A 620 -40.95 21.63 0.30
CA LEU A 620 -41.39 20.52 -0.55
C LEU A 620 -40.34 19.40 -0.66
N PHE A 621 -39.07 19.75 -0.85
CA PHE A 621 -37.98 18.79 -0.94
C PHE A 621 -37.77 18.01 0.37
N ARG A 622 -37.89 18.69 1.52
CA ARG A 622 -37.87 18.02 2.84
C ARG A 622 -39.02 17.01 2.97
N LEU A 623 -40.22 17.35 2.48
CA LEU A 623 -41.37 16.44 2.49
C LEU A 623 -41.14 15.23 1.57
N GLU A 624 -40.61 15.43 0.36
CA GLU A 624 -40.26 14.34 -0.55
C GLU A 624 -39.23 13.39 0.07
N LYS A 625 -38.17 13.94 0.68
CA LYS A 625 -37.15 13.14 1.37
C LYS A 625 -37.74 12.36 2.57
N GLN A 626 -38.68 12.94 3.30
CA GLN A 626 -39.41 12.25 4.37
C GLN A 626 -40.26 11.10 3.83
N ILE A 627 -40.97 11.30 2.70
CA ILE A 627 -41.74 10.25 2.02
C ILE A 627 -40.83 9.10 1.61
N GLU A 628 -39.66 9.38 1.02
CA GLU A 628 -38.71 8.36 0.61
C GLU A 628 -38.13 7.59 1.81
N GLN A 629 -37.76 8.29 2.88
CA GLN A 629 -37.29 7.67 4.12
C GLN A 629 -38.34 6.73 4.72
N GLN A 630 -39.61 7.15 4.79
CA GLN A 630 -40.70 6.32 5.29
C GLN A 630 -40.98 5.12 4.38
N ARG A 631 -40.95 5.30 3.05
CA ARG A 631 -41.07 4.17 2.10
C ARG A 631 -39.95 3.14 2.29
N ASN A 632 -38.71 3.59 2.48
CA ASN A 632 -37.57 2.69 2.72
C ASN A 632 -37.66 1.99 4.09
N ALA A 633 -38.11 2.69 5.14
CA ALA A 633 -38.37 2.09 6.45
C ALA A 633 -39.45 1.01 6.38
N ILE A 634 -40.56 1.28 5.68
CA ILE A 634 -41.63 0.31 5.43
C ILE A 634 -41.08 -0.91 4.67
N LYS A 635 -40.32 -0.69 3.59
CA LYS A 635 -39.70 -1.78 2.81
C LYS A 635 -38.81 -2.66 3.69
N ALA A 636 -37.96 -2.09 4.54
CA ALA A 636 -37.08 -2.85 5.43
C ALA A 636 -37.85 -3.69 6.48
N LEU A 637 -39.02 -3.24 6.91
CA LEU A 637 -39.88 -3.96 7.86
C LEU A 637 -40.70 -5.09 7.21
N VAL A 638 -41.15 -4.86 5.97
CA VAL A 638 -42.00 -5.78 5.19
C VAL A 638 -41.17 -6.85 4.51
N LEU A 639 -40.09 -6.47 3.82
CA LEU A 639 -39.22 -7.35 3.04
C LEU A 639 -38.19 -8.06 3.94
N LYS A 640 -38.68 -8.82 4.93
CA LYS A 640 -37.86 -9.79 5.68
C LYS A 640 -38.16 -11.21 5.18
N PRO A 641 -37.15 -12.06 4.91
CA PRO A 641 -37.38 -13.40 4.38
C PRO A 641 -38.41 -14.21 5.20
N ALA A 642 -38.36 -14.13 6.53
CA ALA A 642 -39.31 -14.81 7.43
C ALA A 642 -40.79 -14.45 7.20
N LYS A 643 -41.08 -13.22 6.74
CA LYS A 643 -42.45 -12.71 6.54
C LYS A 643 -42.93 -12.91 5.10
N VAL A 644 -42.04 -12.75 4.11
CA VAL A 644 -42.42 -12.66 2.68
C VAL A 644 -42.39 -14.01 1.95
N ILE A 645 -41.55 -14.96 2.36
CA ILE A 645 -41.36 -16.25 1.65
C ILE A 645 -42.67 -17.01 1.43
N ARG A 646 -43.65 -16.89 2.34
CA ARG A 646 -44.97 -17.54 2.22
C ARG A 646 -45.74 -17.11 0.96
N PHE A 647 -45.41 -15.95 0.39
CA PHE A 647 -46.05 -15.38 -0.80
C PHE A 647 -45.25 -15.64 -2.09
N PHE A 648 -44.07 -16.26 -2.00
CA PHE A 648 -43.18 -16.58 -3.12
C PHE A 648 -43.54 -17.91 -3.79
N GLN A 649 -44.80 -18.01 -4.22
CA GLN A 649 -45.20 -19.13 -5.05
C GLN A 649 -44.79 -18.90 -6.52
N PRO A 650 -44.44 -19.96 -7.27
CA PRO A 650 -44.22 -19.86 -8.71
C PRO A 650 -45.41 -19.19 -9.41
N GLY A 651 -45.12 -18.27 -10.33
CA GLY A 651 -46.15 -17.43 -10.96
C GLY A 651 -46.26 -16.03 -10.39
N ARG A 652 -45.77 -15.78 -9.17
CA ARG A 652 -45.89 -14.48 -8.50
C ARG A 652 -45.11 -13.40 -9.24
N MET A 653 -45.69 -12.22 -9.45
CA MET A 653 -44.93 -11.09 -10.02
C MET A 653 -44.20 -10.31 -8.92
N LEU A 654 -42.94 -9.97 -9.19
CA LEU A 654 -42.04 -9.22 -8.31
C LEU A 654 -41.53 -8.00 -9.04
N LYS A 655 -41.53 -6.84 -8.38
CA LYS A 655 -40.87 -5.63 -8.89
C LYS A 655 -39.41 -5.65 -8.44
N LEU A 656 -38.47 -5.54 -9.38
CA LEU A 656 -37.05 -5.73 -9.11
C LEU A 656 -36.22 -4.50 -9.48
N LYS A 657 -35.39 -4.05 -8.54
CA LYS A 657 -34.36 -3.03 -8.77
C LYS A 657 -33.04 -3.55 -8.22
N CYS A 658 -32.02 -3.59 -9.06
CA CYS A 658 -30.68 -4.03 -8.68
C CYS A 658 -29.71 -2.89 -8.97
N PHE A 659 -29.03 -2.39 -7.94
CA PHE A 659 -28.26 -1.13 -8.00
C PHE A 659 -29.15 0.01 -8.52
N ASP A 660 -28.70 0.75 -9.55
CA ASP A 660 -29.44 1.84 -10.18
C ASP A 660 -30.36 1.38 -11.33
N LYS A 661 -30.45 0.07 -11.59
CA LYS A 661 -31.22 -0.49 -12.71
C LYS A 661 -32.57 -1.00 -12.24
N ASP A 662 -33.64 -0.40 -12.75
CA ASP A 662 -35.01 -0.90 -12.56
C ASP A 662 -35.35 -1.90 -13.67
N PHE A 663 -35.53 -3.17 -13.29
CA PHE A 663 -35.95 -4.24 -14.20
C PHE A 663 -37.47 -4.35 -14.29
N GLY A 664 -38.19 -3.54 -13.51
CA GLY A 664 -39.63 -3.49 -13.43
C GLY A 664 -40.20 -4.80 -12.89
N TRP A 665 -41.43 -5.10 -13.33
CA TRP A 665 -42.14 -6.31 -12.94
C TRP A 665 -41.67 -7.53 -13.73
N GLY A 666 -41.12 -8.51 -13.00
CA GLY A 666 -40.78 -9.85 -13.47
C GLY A 666 -41.62 -10.93 -12.80
N VAL A 667 -41.46 -12.18 -13.26
CA VAL A 667 -42.24 -13.32 -12.75
C VAL A 667 -41.32 -14.33 -12.07
N LEU A 668 -41.63 -14.64 -10.82
CA LEU A 668 -40.90 -15.62 -10.03
C LEU A 668 -41.17 -17.04 -10.55
N LEU A 669 -40.08 -17.74 -10.88
CA LEU A 669 -40.12 -19.15 -11.29
C LEU A 669 -39.86 -20.06 -10.09
N ARG A 670 -38.72 -19.85 -9.42
CA ARG A 670 -38.30 -20.60 -8.24
C ARG A 670 -37.37 -19.76 -7.38
N TYR A 671 -37.15 -20.20 -6.14
CA TYR A 671 -36.14 -19.63 -5.27
C TYR A 671 -35.26 -20.74 -4.69
N THR A 672 -34.00 -20.42 -4.44
CA THR A 672 -33.01 -21.33 -3.83
C THR A 672 -32.42 -20.69 -2.59
N LYS A 673 -32.05 -21.53 -1.61
CA LYS A 673 -31.45 -21.12 -0.34
C LYS A 673 -30.01 -21.60 -0.31
N LYS A 674 -29.05 -20.70 -0.12
CA LYS A 674 -27.61 -21.00 -0.08
C LYS A 674 -26.97 -20.46 1.21
N PRO A 675 -25.96 -21.13 1.78
CA PRO A 675 -25.20 -20.58 2.90
C PRO A 675 -24.41 -19.35 2.47
N ASN A 676 -24.16 -18.41 3.39
CA ASN A 676 -23.41 -17.19 3.10
C ASN A 676 -21.94 -17.52 2.74
N PRO A 677 -21.48 -17.24 1.51
CA PRO A 677 -20.11 -17.55 1.09
C PRO A 677 -19.04 -16.67 1.77
N LEU A 678 -19.42 -15.51 2.31
CA LEU A 678 -18.50 -14.58 2.98
C LEU A 678 -18.29 -14.91 4.46
N ASN A 679 -19.24 -15.60 5.10
CA ASN A 679 -19.12 -16.04 6.48
C ASN A 679 -19.79 -17.41 6.67
N PRO A 680 -19.07 -18.51 6.38
CA PRO A 680 -19.62 -19.88 6.44
C PRO A 680 -20.05 -20.33 7.84
N LEU A 681 -19.61 -19.61 8.88
CA LEU A 681 -19.92 -19.88 10.29
C LEU A 681 -21.19 -19.18 10.77
N SER A 682 -21.71 -18.21 9.99
CA SER A 682 -22.97 -17.54 10.31
C SER A 682 -24.17 -18.47 10.02
N PRO A 683 -25.18 -18.54 10.89
CA PRO A 683 -26.40 -19.32 10.64
C PRO A 683 -27.33 -18.70 9.59
N GLU A 684 -26.96 -17.54 9.03
CA GLU A 684 -27.73 -16.79 8.05
C GLU A 684 -27.62 -17.42 6.65
N MET A 685 -28.77 -17.59 6.01
CA MET A 685 -28.87 -18.20 4.68
C MET A 685 -29.41 -17.19 3.68
N LEU A 686 -28.75 -17.09 2.53
CA LEU A 686 -29.11 -16.18 1.46
C LEU A 686 -30.14 -16.82 0.53
N TYR A 687 -31.11 -16.03 0.08
CA TYR A 687 -32.14 -16.44 -0.86
C TYR A 687 -31.86 -15.86 -2.24
N PHE A 688 -31.79 -16.74 -3.24
CA PHE A 688 -31.63 -16.39 -4.65
C PHE A 688 -32.91 -16.73 -5.41
N LEU A 689 -33.42 -15.77 -6.19
CA LEU A 689 -34.70 -15.81 -6.88
C LEU A 689 -34.47 -15.89 -8.38
N ASP A 690 -34.90 -16.98 -9.01
CA ASP A 690 -34.88 -17.08 -10.46
C ASP A 690 -36.15 -16.41 -11.01
N VAL A 691 -35.97 -15.23 -11.61
CA VAL A 691 -37.07 -14.38 -12.08
C VAL A 691 -36.95 -14.16 -13.58
N ALA A 692 -38.05 -14.35 -14.30
CA ALA A 692 -38.16 -14.00 -15.71
C ALA A 692 -38.45 -12.51 -15.84
N VAL A 693 -37.52 -11.76 -16.45
CA VAL A 693 -37.59 -10.29 -16.64
C VAL A 693 -37.33 -9.91 -18.09
N PHE A 694 -37.79 -8.73 -18.49
CA PHE A 694 -37.46 -8.16 -19.80
C PHE A 694 -36.10 -7.47 -19.74
N VAL A 695 -35.26 -7.74 -20.73
CA VAL A 695 -33.92 -7.14 -20.89
C VAL A 695 -33.73 -6.64 -22.32
N SER A 696 -32.76 -5.75 -22.53
CA SER A 696 -32.37 -5.29 -23.87
C SER A 696 -31.82 -6.45 -24.73
N ARG A 697 -31.99 -6.37 -26.06
CA ARG A 697 -31.56 -7.43 -27.01
C ARG A 697 -30.05 -7.70 -26.96
N GLU A 698 -29.25 -6.68 -26.73
CA GLU A 698 -27.79 -6.78 -26.58
C GLU A 698 -27.38 -7.58 -25.33
N SER A 699 -28.26 -7.63 -24.31
CA SER A 699 -27.99 -8.30 -23.04
C SER A 699 -28.34 -9.79 -23.05
N GLU A 700 -28.91 -10.33 -24.15
CA GLU A 700 -29.28 -11.76 -24.26
C GLU A 700 -28.04 -12.67 -24.13
N ASN A 701 -26.91 -12.26 -24.69
CA ASN A 701 -25.64 -13.01 -24.64
C ASN A 701 -24.89 -12.87 -23.30
N CYS A 702 -25.29 -11.91 -22.46
CA CYS A 702 -24.62 -11.58 -21.19
C CYS A 702 -25.38 -12.08 -19.95
N ALA A 703 -26.35 -12.99 -20.12
CA ALA A 703 -27.29 -13.43 -19.08
C ALA A 703 -26.61 -14.04 -17.82
N GLN A 704 -25.35 -14.45 -17.91
CA GLN A 704 -24.60 -15.00 -16.78
C GLN A 704 -24.06 -13.92 -15.81
N ASN A 705 -23.94 -12.67 -16.26
CA ASN A 705 -23.40 -11.55 -15.46
C ASN A 705 -24.48 -10.47 -15.25
N LEU A 706 -25.14 -10.50 -14.09
CA LEU A 706 -26.23 -9.57 -13.75
C LEU A 706 -25.82 -8.08 -13.87
N CYS A 707 -24.55 -7.76 -13.59
CA CYS A 707 -24.00 -6.41 -13.71
C CYS A 707 -23.92 -5.92 -15.16
N ALA A 708 -23.74 -6.81 -16.13
CA ALA A 708 -23.64 -6.48 -17.55
C ALA A 708 -25.01 -6.35 -18.23
N VAL A 709 -26.05 -6.96 -17.66
CA VAL A 709 -27.42 -6.91 -18.20
C VAL A 709 -28.04 -5.52 -18.00
N LYS A 710 -28.68 -5.00 -19.05
CA LYS A 710 -29.43 -3.72 -19.01
C LYS A 710 -30.93 -3.95 -19.26
N PRO A 711 -31.82 -3.24 -18.52
CA PRO A 711 -33.26 -3.24 -18.81
C PRO A 711 -33.52 -2.61 -20.19
N PRO A 712 -34.68 -2.90 -20.82
CA PRO A 712 -35.04 -2.32 -22.10
C PRO A 712 -35.24 -0.78 -21.98
N PRO A 713 -34.80 0.02 -22.97
CA PRO A 713 -35.09 1.45 -23.04
C PRO A 713 -36.59 1.74 -23.04
N ALA A 714 -36.99 2.93 -22.58
CA ALA A 714 -38.40 3.34 -22.53
C ALA A 714 -39.03 3.31 -23.94
N GLY A 715 -40.04 2.45 -24.12
CA GLY A 715 -40.76 2.30 -25.40
C GLY A 715 -40.29 1.15 -26.30
N GLU A 716 -39.19 0.46 -25.97
CA GLU A 716 -38.68 -0.68 -26.75
C GLU A 716 -39.13 -2.04 -26.20
N ASN A 717 -39.37 -2.99 -27.11
CA ASN A 717 -39.72 -4.36 -26.76
C ASN A 717 -38.45 -5.19 -26.45
N GLY A 718 -38.24 -5.51 -25.18
CA GLY A 718 -37.15 -6.37 -24.70
C GLY A 718 -37.37 -7.88 -24.93
N VAL A 719 -36.34 -8.67 -24.66
CA VAL A 719 -36.38 -10.14 -24.65
C VAL A 719 -36.53 -10.63 -23.21
N VAL A 720 -37.26 -11.73 -23.00
CA VAL A 720 -37.40 -12.32 -21.66
C VAL A 720 -36.26 -13.28 -21.40
N VAL A 721 -35.55 -13.05 -20.29
CA VAL A 721 -34.44 -13.89 -19.81
C VAL A 721 -34.70 -14.25 -18.34
N VAL A 722 -34.27 -15.44 -17.92
CA VAL A 722 -34.27 -15.82 -16.50
C VAL A 722 -32.97 -15.35 -15.87
N LEU A 723 -33.06 -14.54 -14.83
CA LEU A 723 -31.90 -14.05 -14.09
C LEU A 723 -32.03 -14.38 -12.59
N PRO A 724 -30.92 -14.75 -11.93
CA PRO A 724 -30.90 -14.99 -10.50
C PRO A 724 -30.73 -13.67 -9.72
N PHE A 725 -31.76 -13.22 -9.03
CA PHE A 725 -31.70 -12.02 -8.18
C PHE A 725 -31.47 -12.39 -6.72
N ALA A 726 -30.67 -11.58 -6.01
CA ALA A 726 -30.60 -11.64 -4.55
C ALA A 726 -31.90 -11.09 -3.94
N PHE A 727 -32.23 -11.53 -2.72
CA PHE A 727 -33.46 -11.11 -2.02
C PHE A 727 -33.57 -9.58 -1.87
N ASP A 728 -32.46 -8.88 -1.66
CA ASP A 728 -32.43 -7.43 -1.47
C ASP A 728 -32.82 -6.63 -2.73
N CYS A 729 -32.88 -7.27 -3.89
CA CYS A 729 -33.27 -6.63 -5.15
C CYS A 729 -34.79 -6.44 -5.29
N ILE A 730 -35.59 -6.96 -4.35
CA ILE A 730 -37.06 -6.87 -4.40
C ILE A 730 -37.51 -5.49 -3.93
N GLN A 731 -38.34 -4.84 -4.74
CA GLN A 731 -38.98 -3.56 -4.41
C GLN A 731 -40.43 -3.73 -3.96
N ALA A 732 -41.17 -4.65 -4.59
CA ALA A 732 -42.56 -4.93 -4.28
C ALA A 732 -42.97 -6.36 -4.70
N VAL A 733 -44.03 -6.87 -4.07
CA VAL A 733 -44.62 -8.19 -4.36
C VAL A 733 -46.08 -8.00 -4.77
N SER A 734 -46.47 -8.57 -5.91
CA SER A 734 -47.85 -8.42 -6.43
C SER A 734 -48.86 -9.35 -5.77
N THR A 735 -50.14 -8.97 -5.79
CA THR A 735 -51.25 -9.87 -5.44
C THR A 735 -51.51 -10.95 -6.50
N ILE A 736 -50.99 -10.76 -7.71
CA ILE A 736 -51.28 -11.57 -8.91
C ILE A 736 -50.31 -12.76 -9.03
N ARG A 737 -50.84 -13.89 -9.50
CA ARG A 737 -50.05 -15.05 -9.93
C ARG A 737 -50.39 -15.43 -11.36
N LEU A 738 -49.35 -15.52 -12.18
CA LEU A 738 -49.45 -16.00 -13.56
C LEU A 738 -49.29 -17.52 -13.61
N LYS A 739 -50.01 -18.16 -14.53
CA LYS A 739 -49.85 -19.59 -14.79
C LYS A 739 -48.67 -19.77 -15.74
N ILE A 740 -47.57 -20.32 -15.22
CA ILE A 740 -46.33 -20.55 -15.99
C ILE A 740 -46.20 -22.04 -16.32
N PRO A 741 -45.65 -22.42 -17.50
CA PRO A 741 -45.21 -23.78 -17.78
C PRO A 741 -44.21 -24.29 -16.71
N GLN A 742 -44.30 -25.57 -16.34
CA GLN A 742 -43.42 -26.16 -15.31
C GLN A 742 -41.95 -26.27 -15.74
N GLU A 743 -41.66 -26.28 -17.05
CA GLU A 743 -40.30 -26.30 -17.60
C GLU A 743 -40.12 -25.24 -18.70
N LEU A 744 -39.14 -24.34 -18.53
CA LEU A 744 -38.77 -23.33 -19.52
C LEU A 744 -37.51 -23.76 -20.28
N LYS A 745 -37.63 -24.80 -21.11
CA LYS A 745 -36.51 -25.33 -21.93
C LYS A 745 -36.58 -24.88 -23.40
N SER A 746 -37.77 -24.55 -23.93
CA SER A 746 -37.96 -24.15 -25.33
C SER A 746 -38.16 -22.65 -25.49
N LYS A 747 -37.70 -22.09 -26.62
CA LYS A 747 -37.90 -20.67 -26.99
C LYS A 747 -39.39 -20.28 -27.04
N GLU A 748 -40.27 -21.22 -27.37
CA GLU A 748 -41.73 -21.04 -27.39
C GLU A 748 -42.31 -20.81 -25.99
N ALA A 749 -41.77 -21.50 -24.97
CA ALA A 749 -42.22 -21.32 -23.59
C ALA A 749 -41.84 -19.93 -23.05
N PHE A 750 -40.66 -19.42 -23.43
CA PHE A 750 -40.23 -18.04 -23.11
C PHE A 750 -41.13 -16.98 -23.76
N GLN A 751 -41.52 -17.18 -25.02
CA GLN A 751 -42.45 -16.29 -25.72
C GLN A 751 -43.85 -16.31 -25.10
N ALA A 752 -44.33 -17.47 -24.64
CA ALA A 752 -45.61 -17.57 -23.93
C ALA A 752 -45.60 -16.80 -22.60
N VAL A 753 -44.51 -16.88 -21.84
CA VAL A 753 -44.33 -16.10 -20.60
C VAL A 753 -44.27 -14.61 -20.90
N ALA A 754 -43.50 -14.20 -21.93
CA ALA A 754 -43.42 -12.80 -22.36
C ALA A 754 -44.80 -12.22 -22.70
N LYS A 755 -45.59 -12.97 -23.48
CA LYS A 755 -46.95 -12.58 -23.86
C LYS A 755 -47.85 -12.43 -22.64
N THR A 756 -47.79 -13.36 -21.70
CA THR A 756 -48.59 -13.34 -20.47
C THR A 756 -48.25 -12.14 -19.58
N ILE A 757 -46.96 -11.78 -19.47
CA ILE A 757 -46.54 -10.60 -18.72
C ILE A 757 -47.04 -9.32 -19.39
N LEU A 758 -46.92 -9.20 -20.72
CA LEU A 758 -47.38 -8.03 -21.46
C LEU A 758 -48.90 -7.87 -21.41
N GLU A 759 -49.66 -8.95 -21.54
CA GLU A 759 -51.12 -8.96 -21.38
C GLU A 759 -51.53 -8.52 -19.98
N THR A 760 -50.82 -8.99 -18.96
CA THR A 760 -51.07 -8.59 -17.57
C THR A 760 -50.77 -7.10 -17.37
N LYS A 761 -49.64 -6.60 -17.87
CA LYS A 761 -49.31 -5.16 -17.82
C LYS A 761 -50.36 -4.31 -18.54
N LYS A 762 -50.88 -4.75 -19.69
CA LYS A 762 -51.96 -4.07 -20.43
C LYS A 762 -53.28 -4.08 -19.67
N ARG A 763 -53.64 -5.21 -19.04
CA ARG A 763 -54.92 -5.36 -18.32
C ARG A 763 -55.04 -4.44 -17.11
N PHE A 764 -53.92 -4.10 -16.48
CA PHE A 764 -53.87 -3.25 -15.28
C PHE A 764 -53.30 -1.85 -15.56
N ASP A 765 -53.26 -1.42 -16.82
CA ASP A 765 -52.73 -0.10 -17.23
C ASP A 765 -51.36 0.23 -16.60
N GLN A 766 -50.47 -0.78 -16.61
CA GLN A 766 -49.14 -0.78 -15.95
C GLN A 766 -49.10 -0.68 -14.41
N LEU A 767 -50.24 -0.47 -13.74
CA LEU A 767 -50.37 -0.37 -12.28
C LEU A 767 -50.75 -1.73 -11.68
N ILE A 768 -49.76 -2.61 -11.53
CA ILE A 768 -49.96 -3.93 -10.91
C ILE A 768 -50.20 -3.78 -9.41
N PRO A 769 -51.30 -4.32 -8.85
CA PRO A 769 -51.61 -4.19 -7.43
C PRO A 769 -50.60 -4.94 -6.54
N GLU A 770 -50.06 -4.20 -5.57
CA GLU A 770 -49.09 -4.70 -4.59
C GLU A 770 -49.79 -5.38 -3.40
N LEU A 771 -49.11 -6.32 -2.75
CA LEU A 771 -49.58 -6.94 -1.52
C LEU A 771 -49.52 -5.94 -0.36
N ASP A 772 -50.70 -5.53 0.13
CA ASP A 772 -50.81 -4.79 1.38
C ASP A 772 -50.16 -5.53 2.57
N PRO A 773 -49.19 -4.90 3.28
CA PRO A 773 -48.51 -5.50 4.43
C PRO A 773 -49.42 -5.85 5.62
N ILE A 774 -50.53 -5.13 5.80
CA ILE A 774 -51.46 -5.31 6.92
C ILE A 774 -52.59 -6.25 6.50
N GLU A 775 -53.30 -5.93 5.42
CA GLU A 775 -54.51 -6.67 5.01
C GLU A 775 -54.20 -8.03 4.38
N HIS A 776 -53.18 -8.10 3.53
CA HIS A 776 -52.85 -9.34 2.81
C HIS A 776 -51.75 -10.16 3.51
N MET A 777 -50.75 -9.49 4.09
CA MET A 777 -49.61 -10.16 4.73
C MET A 777 -49.79 -10.40 6.24
N ASN A 778 -50.85 -9.85 6.85
CA ASN A 778 -51.16 -9.98 8.28
C ASN A 778 -49.98 -9.59 9.21
N ILE A 779 -49.24 -8.54 8.86
CA ILE A 779 -48.11 -8.06 9.67
C ILE A 779 -48.65 -7.14 10.78
N SER A 780 -48.88 -7.70 11.96
CA SER A 780 -49.34 -6.99 13.15
C SER A 780 -48.20 -6.27 13.90
N ASP A 781 -47.40 -5.48 13.19
CA ASP A 781 -46.30 -4.70 13.77
C ASP A 781 -46.76 -3.26 14.06
N PRO A 782 -46.74 -2.79 15.32
CA PRO A 782 -47.18 -1.43 15.66
C PRO A 782 -46.30 -0.35 15.02
N GLN A 783 -45.02 -0.62 14.74
CA GLN A 783 -44.14 0.33 14.07
C GLN A 783 -44.54 0.52 12.60
N LEU A 784 -44.96 -0.55 11.94
CA LEU A 784 -45.38 -0.52 10.53
C LEU A 784 -46.65 0.32 10.34
N LYS A 785 -47.63 0.18 11.24
CA LYS A 785 -48.87 0.99 11.20
C LYS A 785 -48.57 2.48 11.34
N LYS A 786 -47.71 2.84 12.30
CA LYS A 786 -47.27 4.22 12.52
C LYS A 786 -46.57 4.80 11.30
N SER A 787 -45.63 4.07 10.69
CA SER A 787 -44.94 4.52 9.47
C SER A 787 -45.87 4.67 8.27
N LEU A 788 -46.89 3.81 8.14
CA LEU A 788 -47.89 3.92 7.06
C LEU A 788 -48.82 5.13 7.25
N GLU A 789 -49.22 5.44 8.48
CA GLU A 789 -50.00 6.65 8.81
C GLU A 789 -49.17 7.92 8.56
N GLU A 790 -47.90 7.92 8.98
CA GLU A 790 -46.97 9.02 8.74
C GLU A 790 -46.70 9.22 7.24
N LEU A 791 -46.54 8.14 6.47
CA LEU A 791 -46.37 8.19 5.02
C LEU A 791 -47.58 8.84 4.35
N LYS A 792 -48.80 8.39 4.66
CA LYS A 792 -50.04 8.97 4.11
C LYS A 792 -50.16 10.45 4.42
N ARG A 793 -49.91 10.84 5.67
CA ARG A 793 -49.93 12.24 6.09
C ARG A 793 -48.90 13.09 5.33
N CYS A 794 -47.71 12.56 5.07
CA CYS A 794 -46.68 13.27 4.30
C CYS A 794 -47.05 13.37 2.82
N GLU A 795 -47.61 12.31 2.22
CA GLU A 795 -48.09 12.29 0.83
C GLU A 795 -49.25 13.25 0.59
N GLU A 796 -50.19 13.36 1.54
CA GLU A 796 -51.28 14.33 1.53
C GLU A 796 -50.73 15.76 1.56
N ARG A 797 -49.85 16.07 2.52
CA ARG A 797 -49.19 17.39 2.62
C ARG A 797 -48.36 17.76 1.38
N PHE A 798 -47.73 16.76 0.75
CA PHE A 798 -46.96 16.95 -0.48
C PHE A 798 -47.85 17.18 -1.71
N THR A 799 -49.07 16.63 -1.71
CA THR A 799 -50.04 16.81 -2.80
C THR A 799 -50.82 18.12 -2.67
N GLU A 800 -51.16 18.51 -1.44
CA GLU A 800 -51.91 19.75 -1.13
C GLU A 800 -51.04 21.01 -1.19
N HIS A 801 -49.73 20.89 -1.41
CA HIS A 801 -48.82 22.02 -1.37
C HIS A 801 -49.13 23.03 -2.50
N PRO A 802 -49.29 24.35 -2.19
CA PRO A 802 -49.72 25.36 -3.15
C PRO A 802 -48.89 25.45 -4.43
N LEU A 803 -47.57 25.25 -4.34
CA LEU A 803 -46.66 25.31 -5.50
C LEU A 803 -46.92 24.22 -6.54
N ARG A 804 -47.46 23.06 -6.15
CA ARG A 804 -47.70 21.93 -7.07
C ARG A 804 -48.85 22.18 -8.04
N ASN A 805 -49.76 23.07 -7.68
CA ASN A 805 -50.90 23.45 -8.51
C ASN A 805 -50.55 24.53 -9.55
N ARG A 806 -49.29 24.99 -9.59
CA ARG A 806 -48.82 25.94 -10.59
C ARG A 806 -48.52 25.24 -11.91
N ARG A 807 -48.63 25.99 -13.02
CA ARG A 807 -48.37 25.48 -14.38
C ARG A 807 -46.88 25.37 -14.71
N ASP A 808 -46.04 26.14 -14.01
CA ASP A 808 -44.58 26.21 -14.14
C ASP A 808 -43.86 25.34 -13.10
N PHE A 809 -44.58 24.52 -12.33
CA PHE A 809 -44.01 23.73 -11.23
C PHE A 809 -42.88 22.80 -11.70
N ASP A 810 -43.08 22.03 -12.78
CA ASP A 810 -42.09 21.06 -13.24
C ASP A 810 -40.78 21.74 -13.67
N GLU A 811 -40.84 22.89 -14.35
CA GLU A 811 -39.66 23.66 -14.76
C GLU A 811 -38.90 24.25 -13.57
N ILE A 812 -39.64 24.82 -12.60
CA ILE A 812 -39.07 25.37 -11.36
C ILE A 812 -38.48 24.24 -10.50
N TRP A 813 -39.15 23.09 -10.44
CA TRP A 813 -38.71 21.92 -9.69
C TRP A 813 -37.44 21.32 -10.28
N GLU A 814 -37.36 21.17 -11.61
CA GLU A 814 -36.14 20.73 -12.28
C GLU A 814 -34.98 21.70 -12.06
N ALA A 815 -35.23 23.01 -12.13
CA ALA A 815 -34.23 24.03 -11.84
C ALA A 815 -33.75 23.97 -10.37
N PHE A 816 -34.68 23.75 -9.43
CA PHE A 816 -34.36 23.54 -8.01
C PHE A 816 -33.53 22.28 -7.77
N MET A 817 -33.92 21.15 -8.37
CA MET A 817 -33.17 19.89 -8.26
C MET A 817 -31.76 20.01 -8.84
N LYS A 818 -31.61 20.73 -9.95
CA LYS A 818 -30.30 21.06 -10.52
C LYS A 818 -29.47 21.93 -9.58
N ARG A 819 -30.07 22.94 -8.94
CA ARG A 819 -29.41 23.78 -7.94
C ARG A 819 -28.99 22.99 -6.70
N GLN A 820 -29.85 22.12 -6.17
CA GLN A 820 -29.52 21.24 -5.03
C GLN A 820 -28.33 20.32 -5.34
N LYS A 821 -28.31 19.72 -6.54
CA LYS A 821 -27.17 18.91 -6.97
C LYS A 821 -25.88 19.72 -7.05
N LEU A 822 -25.93 20.94 -7.59
CA LEU A 822 -24.77 21.84 -7.63
C LEU A 822 -24.32 22.27 -6.23
N GLU A 823 -25.25 22.47 -5.29
CA GLU A 823 -24.95 22.76 -3.89
C GLU A 823 -24.24 21.59 -3.19
N GLU A 824 -24.70 20.36 -3.42
CA GLU A 824 -24.04 19.15 -2.91
C GLU A 824 -22.63 19.00 -3.50
N GLU A 825 -22.49 19.18 -4.82
CA GLU A 825 -21.18 19.16 -5.50
C GLU A 825 -20.24 20.26 -4.96
N TYR A 826 -20.75 21.47 -4.68
CA TYR A 826 -19.98 22.56 -4.07
C TYR A 826 -19.59 22.24 -2.62
N LYS A 827 -20.52 21.78 -1.78
CA LYS A 827 -20.22 21.39 -0.39
C LYS A 827 -19.21 20.25 -0.33
N GLN A 828 -19.30 19.29 -1.26
CA GLN A 828 -18.31 18.23 -1.38
C GLN A 828 -16.93 18.79 -1.78
N ALA A 829 -16.87 19.65 -2.81
CA ALA A 829 -15.62 20.29 -3.23
C ALA A 829 -14.99 21.15 -2.11
N LYS A 830 -15.81 21.90 -1.36
CA LYS A 830 -15.36 22.71 -0.22
C LYS A 830 -14.78 21.84 0.89
N LYS A 831 -15.50 20.76 1.25
CA LYS A 831 -15.02 19.78 2.24
C LYS A 831 -13.71 19.11 1.79
N GLU A 832 -13.57 18.80 0.51
CA GLU A 832 -12.33 18.25 -0.06
C GLU A 832 -11.15 19.25 0.04
N PHE A 833 -11.39 20.53 -0.26
CA PHE A 833 -10.39 21.60 -0.12
C PHE A 833 -9.98 21.84 1.34
N ASP A 834 -10.95 22.00 2.25
CA ASP A 834 -10.71 22.22 3.67
C ASP A 834 -9.93 21.06 4.30
N ASN A 835 -10.23 19.83 3.91
CA ASN A 835 -9.50 18.66 4.36
C ASN A 835 -8.06 18.62 3.82
N GLY A 836 -7.83 19.10 2.60
CA GLY A 836 -6.48 19.21 2.02
C GLY A 836 -5.61 20.29 2.69
N LYS A 837 -6.22 21.37 3.19
CA LYS A 837 -5.53 22.46 3.91
C LYS A 837 -5.07 22.04 5.31
N LYS A 838 -5.87 21.21 6.00
CA LYS A 838 -5.56 20.73 7.35
C LYS A 838 -4.27 19.89 7.35
N LEU A 839 -3.47 20.05 8.40
CA LEU A 839 -2.32 19.18 8.64
C LEU A 839 -2.83 17.78 8.99
N SER A 840 -2.67 16.85 8.05
CA SER A 840 -3.12 15.48 8.27
C SER A 840 -2.28 14.81 9.37
N GLY A 841 -2.92 14.00 10.21
CA GLY A 841 -2.26 13.33 11.33
C GLY A 841 -2.04 14.18 12.59
N LEU A 842 -2.35 15.50 12.60
CA LEU A 842 -2.23 16.31 13.82
C LEU A 842 -3.15 15.82 14.95
N VAL A 843 -4.39 15.47 14.60
CA VAL A 843 -5.37 14.91 15.55
C VAL A 843 -4.89 13.58 16.11
N GLU A 844 -4.39 12.70 15.23
CA GLU A 844 -3.81 11.42 15.62
C GLU A 844 -2.58 11.59 16.51
N LEU A 845 -1.69 12.55 16.20
CA LEU A 845 -0.54 12.90 17.05
C LEU A 845 -1.01 13.30 18.45
N GLY A 846 -2.05 14.13 18.56
CA GLY A 846 -2.65 14.48 19.85
C GLY A 846 -3.14 13.26 20.63
N TYR A 847 -3.79 12.31 19.94
CA TYR A 847 -4.26 11.06 20.57
C TYR A 847 -3.09 10.19 21.04
N ARG A 848 -2.05 10.04 20.22
CA ARG A 848 -0.83 9.29 20.59
C ARG A 848 -0.07 9.94 21.75
N LYS A 849 0.04 11.27 21.77
CA LYS A 849 0.62 12.00 22.91
C LYS A 849 -0.15 11.72 24.20
N ARG A 850 -1.49 11.72 24.16
CA ARG A 850 -2.31 11.36 25.34
C ARG A 850 -2.05 9.94 25.83
N VAL A 851 -1.85 8.98 24.91
CA VAL A 851 -1.46 7.61 25.30
C VAL A 851 -0.11 7.61 25.99
N LEU A 852 0.90 8.28 25.41
CA LEU A 852 2.25 8.39 25.99
C LEU A 852 2.22 9.06 27.37
N GLN A 853 1.41 10.09 27.56
CA GLN A 853 1.21 10.79 28.82
C GLN A 853 0.53 9.88 29.86
N ARG A 854 -0.57 9.22 29.50
CA ARG A 854 -1.30 8.31 30.39
C ARG A 854 -0.47 7.10 30.84
N LEU A 855 0.41 6.61 29.99
CA LEU A 855 1.32 5.51 30.31
C LEU A 855 2.65 5.98 30.96
N GLY A 856 2.86 7.29 31.08
CA GLY A 856 4.02 7.89 31.76
C GLY A 856 5.32 7.91 30.94
N TYR A 857 5.25 7.84 29.60
CA TYR A 857 6.41 8.00 28.70
C TYR A 857 6.78 9.47 28.47
N ALA A 858 5.81 10.37 28.60
CA ALA A 858 6.00 11.81 28.52
C ALA A 858 5.19 12.51 29.62
N THR A 859 5.62 13.70 30.03
CA THR A 859 4.85 14.56 30.94
C THR A 859 3.74 15.29 30.19
N GLU A 860 2.84 15.96 30.92
CA GLU A 860 1.78 16.80 30.32
C GLU A 860 2.35 17.96 29.48
N GLU A 861 3.59 18.39 29.78
CA GLU A 861 4.35 19.39 29.03
C GLU A 861 5.12 18.81 27.83
N ASP A 862 4.79 17.58 27.40
CA ASP A 862 5.45 16.86 26.31
C ASP A 862 6.96 16.61 26.52
N THR A 863 7.43 16.62 27.77
CA THR A 863 8.83 16.30 28.09
C THR A 863 9.00 14.80 28.31
N ILE A 864 10.02 14.21 27.70
CA ILE A 864 10.27 12.76 27.78
C ILE A 864 10.70 12.32 29.19
N THR A 865 10.09 11.25 29.70
CA THR A 865 10.45 10.64 31.00
C THR A 865 11.56 9.59 30.84
N GLU A 866 12.08 9.05 31.95
CA GLU A 866 12.98 7.87 31.95
C GLU A 866 12.39 6.71 31.14
N LYS A 867 11.11 6.41 31.34
CA LYS A 867 10.38 5.37 30.59
C LYS A 867 10.31 5.67 29.10
N GLY A 868 10.09 6.94 28.74
CA GLY A 868 10.19 7.42 27.36
C GLY A 868 11.57 7.20 26.73
N ARG A 869 12.65 7.49 27.47
CA ARG A 869 14.02 7.30 26.99
C ARG A 869 14.36 5.84 26.72
N VAL A 870 13.92 4.94 27.60
CA VAL A 870 14.07 3.48 27.40
C VAL A 870 13.35 3.03 26.14
N ALA A 871 12.12 3.50 25.91
CA ALA A 871 11.37 3.18 24.70
C ALA A 871 12.00 3.72 23.40
N CYS A 872 12.75 4.83 23.45
CA CYS A 872 13.48 5.34 22.28
C CYS A 872 14.57 4.38 21.77
N GLU A 873 15.11 3.52 22.63
CA GLU A 873 16.13 2.53 22.24
C GLU A 873 15.53 1.27 21.60
N LEU A 874 14.20 1.10 21.65
CA LEU A 874 13.48 -0.02 21.04
C LEU A 874 12.91 0.41 19.69
N SER A 875 13.31 -0.26 18.61
CA SER A 875 12.92 0.09 17.25
C SER A 875 12.48 -1.10 16.39
N SER A 876 12.86 -2.31 16.78
CA SER A 876 12.64 -3.54 16.01
C SER A 876 11.27 -4.20 16.28
N ALA A 877 10.59 -3.79 17.35
CA ALA A 877 9.37 -4.38 17.89
C ALA A 877 8.50 -3.33 18.59
N ASP A 878 7.34 -3.74 19.12
CA ASP A 878 6.42 -2.84 19.85
C ASP A 878 7.08 -2.23 21.09
N GLU A 879 7.45 -0.96 20.97
CA GLU A 879 8.20 -0.19 21.95
C GLU A 879 7.41 0.04 23.25
N LEU A 880 6.08 0.14 23.18
CA LEU A 880 5.25 0.37 24.36
C LEU A 880 5.13 -0.91 25.20
N LEU A 881 4.75 -2.02 24.58
CA LEU A 881 4.55 -3.27 25.30
C LEU A 881 5.85 -3.78 25.92
N LEU A 882 6.96 -3.74 25.18
CA LEU A 882 8.26 -4.15 25.70
C LEU A 882 8.70 -3.28 26.89
N THR A 883 8.50 -1.96 26.80
CA THR A 883 8.84 -1.08 27.91
C THR A 883 7.94 -1.33 29.13
N GLU A 884 6.63 -1.54 28.96
CA GLU A 884 5.76 -1.95 30.09
C GLU A 884 6.25 -3.25 30.72
N MET A 885 6.65 -4.24 29.92
CA MET A 885 7.14 -5.53 30.43
C MET A 885 8.44 -5.40 31.22
N ILE A 886 9.36 -4.53 30.78
CA ILE A 886 10.60 -4.24 31.52
C ILE A 886 10.26 -3.61 32.88
N PHE A 887 9.46 -2.54 32.89
CA PHE A 887 9.16 -1.78 34.11
C PHE A 887 8.26 -2.53 35.11
N THR A 888 7.45 -3.48 34.64
CA THR A 888 6.64 -4.36 35.50
C THR A 888 7.40 -5.57 36.02
N GLY A 889 8.65 -5.77 35.59
CA GLY A 889 9.48 -6.90 36.01
C GLY A 889 9.09 -8.24 35.38
N ALA A 890 8.47 -8.23 34.19
CA ALA A 890 7.97 -9.45 33.54
C ALA A 890 9.09 -10.43 33.12
N PHE A 891 10.34 -9.96 33.08
CA PHE A 891 11.52 -10.75 32.74
C PHE A 891 12.34 -11.20 33.96
N THR A 892 11.97 -10.78 35.18
CA THR A 892 12.79 -11.00 36.39
C THR A 892 12.91 -12.47 36.75
N ASP A 893 11.79 -13.22 36.69
CA ASP A 893 11.73 -14.64 37.06
C ASP A 893 12.06 -15.60 35.91
N LEU A 894 12.28 -15.08 34.69
CA LEU A 894 12.59 -15.89 33.52
C LEU A 894 14.06 -16.28 33.44
N SER A 895 14.30 -17.49 32.95
CA SER A 895 15.64 -17.89 32.49
C SER A 895 16.04 -17.11 31.23
N PRO A 896 17.33 -16.96 30.91
CA PRO A 896 17.76 -16.30 29.67
C PRO A 896 17.16 -16.94 28.41
N ALA A 897 17.01 -18.27 28.38
CA ALA A 897 16.40 -19.00 27.28
C ALA A 897 14.90 -18.70 27.14
N ASP A 898 14.17 -18.66 28.25
CA ASP A 898 12.74 -18.36 28.26
C ASP A 898 12.45 -16.89 27.97
N ALA A 899 13.34 -15.97 28.37
CA ALA A 899 13.28 -14.56 28.00
C ALA A 899 13.41 -14.39 26.47
N ALA A 900 14.39 -15.06 25.85
CA ALA A 900 14.52 -15.08 24.39
C ALA A 900 13.28 -15.69 23.71
N ALA A 901 12.75 -16.78 24.27
CA ALA A 901 11.53 -17.40 23.76
C ALA A 901 10.33 -16.44 23.80
N LEU A 902 10.11 -15.74 24.91
CA LEU A 902 9.03 -14.76 25.04
C LEU A 902 9.19 -13.58 24.07
N LEU A 903 10.41 -13.08 23.90
CA LEU A 903 10.72 -12.01 22.95
C LEU A 903 10.53 -12.42 21.48
N SER A 904 10.59 -13.71 21.17
CA SER A 904 10.32 -14.20 19.80
C SER A 904 8.91 -13.87 19.30
N CYS A 905 7.94 -13.68 20.20
CA CYS A 905 6.57 -13.28 19.88
C CYS A 905 6.48 -11.92 19.18
N PHE A 906 7.45 -11.04 19.39
CA PHE A 906 7.45 -9.68 18.84
C PHE A 906 8.01 -9.60 17.41
N VAL A 907 8.88 -10.54 17.05
CA VAL A 907 9.62 -10.50 15.77
C VAL A 907 9.06 -11.47 14.74
N PHE A 908 8.33 -12.51 15.18
CA PHE A 908 7.75 -13.50 14.29
C PHE A 908 6.36 -13.09 13.80
N GLN A 909 6.24 -12.88 12.49
CA GLN A 909 5.01 -12.37 11.86
C GLN A 909 4.27 -13.41 10.99
N GLU A 910 4.87 -14.59 10.75
CA GLU A 910 4.26 -15.63 9.92
C GLU A 910 3.22 -16.43 10.72
N ARG A 911 2.15 -16.88 10.06
CA ARG A 911 1.17 -17.76 10.71
C ARG A 911 1.71 -19.18 10.76
N ALA A 912 1.88 -19.71 11.97
CA ALA A 912 2.33 -21.08 12.19
C ALA A 912 1.58 -21.71 13.39
N PRO A 913 1.44 -23.04 13.42
CA PRO A 913 0.84 -23.73 14.55
C PRO A 913 1.68 -23.53 15.82
N ILE A 914 1.00 -23.39 16.96
CA ILE A 914 1.66 -23.18 18.25
C ILE A 914 2.09 -24.54 18.81
N GLY A 915 3.39 -24.69 19.09
CA GLY A 915 3.92 -25.88 19.77
C GLY A 915 3.47 -25.96 21.23
N LYS A 916 3.62 -27.15 21.85
CA LYS A 916 3.32 -27.32 23.28
C LYS A 916 4.30 -26.51 24.13
N LEU A 917 3.79 -25.49 24.81
CA LEU A 917 4.56 -24.63 25.72
C LEU A 917 4.69 -25.28 27.11
N SER A 918 5.73 -24.90 27.86
CA SER A 918 5.81 -25.22 29.29
C SER A 918 4.79 -24.40 30.09
N ASP A 919 4.44 -24.85 31.29
CA ASP A 919 3.46 -24.15 32.14
C ASP A 919 3.96 -22.73 32.49
N SER A 920 5.25 -22.58 32.77
CA SER A 920 5.89 -21.28 33.04
C SER A 920 5.82 -20.34 31.85
N LEU A 921 6.19 -20.77 30.63
CA LEU A 921 6.11 -19.94 29.43
C LEU A 921 4.67 -19.57 29.08
N SER A 922 3.73 -20.49 29.32
CA SER A 922 2.30 -20.25 29.10
C SER A 922 1.75 -19.17 30.03
N GLU A 923 2.20 -19.14 31.28
CA GLU A 923 1.84 -18.09 32.24
C GLU A 923 2.39 -16.72 31.83
N HIS A 924 3.68 -16.64 31.48
CA HIS A 924 4.31 -15.39 31.03
C HIS A 924 3.70 -14.85 29.72
N LEU A 925 3.33 -15.74 28.79
CA LEU A 925 2.61 -15.37 27.58
C LEU A 925 1.24 -14.75 27.91
N ARG A 926 0.49 -15.31 28.86
CA ARG A 926 -0.79 -14.73 29.31
C ARG A 926 -0.59 -13.37 29.96
N THR A 927 0.45 -13.19 30.75
CA THR A 927 0.81 -11.90 31.36
C THR A 927 1.12 -10.85 30.29
N MET A 928 1.93 -11.20 29.28
CA MET A 928 2.21 -10.33 28.13
C MET A 928 0.91 -9.95 27.40
N GLN A 929 0.06 -10.92 27.08
CA GLN A 929 -1.21 -10.68 26.41
C GLN A 929 -2.15 -9.79 27.26
N GLY A 930 -2.13 -9.95 28.59
CA GLY A 930 -2.87 -9.08 29.51
C GLY A 930 -2.38 -7.62 29.46
N MET A 931 -1.07 -7.39 29.41
CA MET A 931 -0.48 -6.06 29.23
C MET A 931 -0.81 -5.47 27.87
N ALA A 932 -0.73 -6.26 26.79
CA ALA A 932 -1.12 -5.85 25.45
C ALA A 932 -2.59 -5.37 25.40
N LYS A 933 -3.50 -6.12 26.03
CA LYS A 933 -4.92 -5.71 26.17
C LYS A 933 -5.06 -4.40 26.94
N LYS A 934 -4.29 -4.19 27.99
CA LYS A 934 -4.31 -2.92 28.76
C LYS A 934 -3.89 -1.73 27.89
N ILE A 935 -2.81 -1.86 27.12
CA ILE A 935 -2.34 -0.83 26.18
C ILE A 935 -3.39 -0.56 25.10
N ALA A 936 -3.99 -1.62 24.55
CA ALA A 936 -5.04 -1.51 23.55
C ALA A 936 -6.25 -0.73 24.08
N LYS A 937 -6.72 -1.06 25.29
CA LYS A 937 -7.84 -0.35 25.94
C LYS A 937 -7.53 1.13 26.16
N ILE A 938 -6.35 1.46 26.68
CA ILE A 938 -5.92 2.86 26.87
C ILE A 938 -5.87 3.60 25.52
N SER A 939 -5.41 2.94 24.46
CA SER A 939 -5.35 3.50 23.11
C SER A 939 -6.76 3.81 22.57
N ILE A 940 -7.71 2.88 22.75
CA ILE A 940 -9.11 3.04 22.35
C ILE A 940 -9.78 4.17 23.15
N GLU A 941 -9.55 4.25 24.46
CA GLU A 941 -10.04 5.35 25.31
C GLU A 941 -9.50 6.72 24.85
N CYS A 942 -8.28 6.76 24.30
CA CYS A 942 -7.68 7.95 23.72
C CYS A 942 -8.18 8.29 22.30
N LYS A 943 -9.20 7.57 21.79
CA LYS A 943 -9.83 7.71 20.47
C LYS A 943 -8.95 7.24 19.29
N LEU A 944 -7.99 6.35 19.52
CA LEU A 944 -7.28 5.68 18.41
C LEU A 944 -8.12 4.52 17.86
N GLU A 945 -8.13 4.38 16.54
CA GLU A 945 -8.76 3.24 15.86
C GLU A 945 -7.87 2.01 16.00
N LEU A 946 -8.17 1.18 17.01
CA LEU A 946 -7.44 -0.05 17.29
C LEU A 946 -8.42 -1.18 17.59
N ASP A 947 -8.16 -2.35 17.01
CA ASP A 947 -8.87 -3.59 17.29
C ASP A 947 -8.09 -4.37 18.36
N GLU A 948 -8.68 -4.51 19.56
CA GLU A 948 -8.02 -5.15 20.72
C GLU A 948 -7.57 -6.58 20.40
N GLU A 949 -8.40 -7.36 19.70
CA GLU A 949 -8.11 -8.76 19.41
C GLU A 949 -6.96 -8.87 18.41
N LYS A 950 -7.03 -8.09 17.32
CA LYS A 950 -5.96 -8.09 16.30
C LYS A 950 -4.63 -7.60 16.84
N TYR A 951 -4.64 -6.61 17.75
CA TYR A 951 -3.42 -6.14 18.39
C TYR A 951 -2.75 -7.25 19.20
N VAL A 952 -3.51 -7.99 19.99
CA VAL A 952 -2.98 -9.12 20.78
C VAL A 952 -2.54 -10.28 19.88
N GLU A 953 -3.30 -10.59 18.83
CA GLU A 953 -2.96 -11.64 17.86
C GLU A 953 -1.71 -11.34 17.02
N SER A 954 -1.31 -10.08 16.95
CA SER A 954 -0.08 -9.67 16.24
C SER A 954 1.19 -10.25 16.87
N PHE A 955 1.15 -10.59 18.17
CA PHE A 955 2.26 -11.20 18.90
C PHE A 955 2.19 -12.73 18.81
N CYS A 956 2.90 -13.32 17.84
CA CYS A 956 2.75 -14.74 17.50
C CYS A 956 3.63 -15.68 18.34
N PRO A 957 3.07 -16.59 19.17
CA PRO A 957 3.86 -17.45 20.05
C PRO A 957 4.46 -18.70 19.37
N ALA A 958 4.30 -18.87 18.06
CA ALA A 958 4.68 -20.10 17.37
C ALA A 958 6.19 -20.43 17.44
N MET A 959 7.05 -19.42 17.61
CA MET A 959 8.51 -19.58 17.70
C MET A 959 9.03 -19.82 19.12
N MET A 960 8.20 -19.69 20.15
CA MET A 960 8.65 -19.77 21.55
C MET A 960 9.32 -21.11 21.87
N THR A 961 8.72 -22.23 21.45
CA THR A 961 9.27 -23.57 21.70
C THR A 961 10.58 -23.80 20.96
N VAL A 962 10.67 -23.32 19.73
CA VAL A 962 11.87 -23.42 18.87
C VAL A 962 13.03 -22.65 19.49
N VAL A 963 12.78 -21.40 19.90
CA VAL A 963 13.81 -20.53 20.49
C VAL A 963 14.24 -21.03 21.87
N SER A 964 13.31 -21.48 22.72
CA SER A 964 13.65 -22.03 24.05
C SER A 964 14.57 -23.26 23.91
N LYS A 965 14.24 -24.19 22.99
CA LYS A 965 15.10 -25.36 22.72
C LYS A 965 16.46 -24.98 22.15
N TRP A 966 16.49 -24.04 21.21
CA TRP A 966 17.74 -23.54 20.63
C TRP A 966 18.65 -22.93 21.69
N CYS A 967 18.13 -22.03 22.53
CA CYS A 967 18.89 -21.43 23.63
C CYS A 967 19.28 -22.45 24.72
N SER A 968 18.62 -23.61 24.77
CA SER A 968 18.98 -24.73 25.66
C SER A 968 20.04 -25.67 25.08
N GLY A 969 20.56 -25.40 23.87
CA GLY A 969 21.63 -26.18 23.24
C GLY A 969 21.19 -27.24 22.22
N ALA A 970 19.91 -27.30 21.84
CA ALA A 970 19.43 -28.24 20.82
C ALA A 970 20.10 -27.98 19.45
N THR A 971 20.31 -29.02 18.66
CA THR A 971 20.89 -28.86 17.31
C THR A 971 19.87 -28.25 16.34
N PHE A 972 20.33 -27.69 15.21
CA PHE A 972 19.41 -27.11 14.22
C PHE A 972 18.51 -28.20 13.61
N ALA A 973 19.01 -29.43 13.45
CA ALA A 973 18.20 -30.55 12.98
C ALA A 973 17.05 -30.90 13.95
N GLU A 974 17.32 -30.94 15.26
CA GLU A 974 16.32 -31.25 16.29
C GLU A 974 15.19 -30.22 16.36
N ILE A 975 15.48 -28.93 16.17
CA ILE A 975 14.44 -27.90 16.19
C ILE A 975 13.52 -28.01 14.97
N LEU A 976 14.05 -28.41 13.82
CA LEU A 976 13.29 -28.59 12.57
C LEU A 976 12.33 -29.78 12.65
N GLU A 977 12.69 -30.86 13.35
CA GLU A 977 11.77 -31.99 13.56
C GLU A 977 10.52 -31.61 14.35
N THR A 978 10.58 -30.50 15.10
CA THR A 978 9.48 -30.08 15.98
C THR A 978 8.66 -28.90 15.44
N SER A 979 8.97 -28.41 14.23
CA SER A 979 8.33 -27.24 13.64
C SER A 979 8.05 -27.44 12.15
N ASP A 980 6.86 -27.04 11.70
CA ASP A 980 6.50 -26.98 10.27
C ASP A 980 6.95 -25.65 9.60
N ILE A 981 7.74 -24.83 10.32
CA ILE A 981 8.21 -23.53 9.83
C ILE A 981 9.43 -23.74 8.94
N PHE A 982 9.49 -23.05 7.80
CA PHE A 982 10.64 -23.07 6.90
C PHE A 982 11.95 -22.65 7.61
N GLU A 983 13.05 -23.29 7.24
CA GLU A 983 14.37 -23.11 7.88
C GLU A 983 14.84 -21.65 7.80
N GLY A 984 14.66 -21.01 6.64
CA GLY A 984 15.00 -19.60 6.44
C GLY A 984 14.12 -18.62 7.22
N SER A 985 12.86 -19.00 7.51
CA SER A 985 11.97 -18.21 8.38
C SER A 985 12.43 -18.28 9.83
N ILE A 986 12.88 -19.44 10.30
CA ILE A 986 13.47 -19.64 11.63
C ILE A 986 14.73 -18.78 11.79
N ILE A 987 15.68 -18.89 10.85
CA ILE A 987 16.93 -18.10 10.92
C ILE A 987 16.65 -16.59 10.89
N ARG A 988 15.72 -16.14 10.04
CA ARG A 988 15.33 -14.73 9.98
C ARG A 988 14.73 -14.25 11.29
N CYS A 989 13.86 -15.05 11.90
CA CYS A 989 13.28 -14.76 13.21
C CYS A 989 14.38 -14.64 14.27
N MET A 990 15.32 -15.59 14.32
CA MET A 990 16.42 -15.57 15.29
C MET A 990 17.39 -14.40 15.07
N ARG A 991 17.68 -14.00 13.83
CA ARG A 991 18.49 -12.80 13.55
C ARG A 991 17.78 -11.53 14.00
N ARG A 992 16.50 -11.36 13.69
CA ARG A 992 15.69 -10.23 14.20
C ARG A 992 15.57 -10.24 15.73
N LEU A 993 15.51 -11.42 16.33
CA LEU A 993 15.48 -11.58 17.77
C LEU A 993 16.82 -11.16 18.41
N GLU A 994 17.95 -11.41 17.76
CA GLU A 994 19.26 -10.93 18.22
C GLU A 994 19.34 -9.40 18.17
N GLU A 995 18.85 -8.78 17.09
CA GLU A 995 18.72 -7.31 17.00
C GLU A 995 17.85 -6.78 18.14
N LEU A 996 16.69 -7.40 18.38
CA LEU A 996 15.81 -7.03 19.49
C LEU A 996 16.49 -7.23 20.86
N LEU A 997 17.20 -8.33 21.07
CA LEU A 997 17.94 -8.57 22.32
C LEU A 997 19.03 -7.52 22.53
N GLN A 998 19.70 -7.08 21.47
CA GLN A 998 20.67 -5.98 21.54
C GLN A 998 20.00 -4.65 21.90
N GLU A 999 18.80 -4.36 21.38
CA GLU A 999 17.99 -3.21 21.81
C GLU A 999 17.58 -3.33 23.28
N MET A 1000 17.15 -4.52 23.73
CA MET A 1000 16.79 -4.79 25.13
C MET A 1000 17.98 -4.64 26.09
N VAL A 1001 19.20 -5.03 25.67
CA VAL A 1001 20.44 -4.77 26.43
C VAL A 1001 20.67 -3.27 26.57
N ASN A 1002 20.52 -2.50 25.49
CA ASN A 1002 20.70 -1.04 25.53
C ASN A 1002 19.61 -0.35 26.38
N ALA A 1003 18.38 -0.83 26.30
CA ALA A 1003 17.26 -0.38 27.12
C ALA A 1003 17.49 -0.63 28.62
N ALA A 1004 17.92 -1.85 29.00
CA ALA A 1004 18.26 -2.20 30.37
C ALA A 1004 19.44 -1.37 30.90
N ARG A 1005 20.45 -1.12 30.06
CA ARG A 1005 21.58 -0.24 30.37
C ARG A 1005 21.12 1.20 30.62
N SER A 1006 20.24 1.72 29.78
CA SER A 1006 19.68 3.07 29.94
C SER A 1006 18.84 3.20 31.22
N MET A 1007 18.22 2.12 31.68
CA MET A 1007 17.47 2.05 32.94
C MET A 1007 18.39 1.89 34.17
N GLY A 1008 19.65 1.50 33.98
CA GLY A 1008 20.60 1.21 35.06
C GLY A 1008 20.43 -0.16 35.72
N ASP A 1009 19.64 -1.07 35.14
CA ASP A 1009 19.40 -2.43 35.66
C ASP A 1009 20.42 -3.43 35.12
N ARG A 1010 21.51 -3.59 35.87
CA ARG A 1010 22.62 -4.49 35.52
C ARG A 1010 22.22 -5.99 35.50
N PRO A 1011 21.45 -6.51 36.46
CA PRO A 1011 20.96 -7.90 36.39
C PRO A 1011 20.19 -8.20 35.09
N LEU A 1012 19.31 -7.28 34.68
CA LEU A 1012 18.53 -7.45 33.46
C LEU A 1012 19.39 -7.32 32.20
N GLU A 1013 20.33 -6.36 32.18
CA GLU A 1013 21.34 -6.23 31.11
C GLU A 1013 22.12 -7.54 30.91
N GLN A 1014 22.64 -8.12 32.00
CA GLN A 1014 23.38 -9.38 31.96
C GLN A 1014 22.50 -10.55 31.49
N LYS A 1015 21.23 -10.59 31.89
CA LYS A 1015 20.30 -11.63 31.45
C LYS A 1015 20.05 -11.58 29.94
N PHE A 1016 19.81 -10.38 29.39
CA PHE A 1016 19.61 -10.24 27.94
C PHE A 1016 20.90 -10.50 27.16
N GLU A 1017 22.07 -10.10 27.68
CA GLU A 1017 23.36 -10.42 27.06
C GLU A 1017 23.63 -11.94 27.06
N GLN A 1018 23.30 -12.63 28.15
CA GLN A 1018 23.37 -14.10 28.21
C GLN A 1018 22.40 -14.73 27.20
N ALA A 1019 21.15 -14.29 27.15
CA ALA A 1019 20.17 -14.77 26.19
C ALA A 1019 20.65 -14.58 24.73
N ARG A 1020 21.27 -13.44 24.45
CA ARG A 1020 21.88 -13.13 23.16
C ARG A 1020 23.03 -14.06 22.82
N SER A 1021 23.91 -14.34 23.78
CA SER A 1021 25.03 -15.27 23.59
C SER A 1021 24.58 -16.71 23.33
N LEU A 1022 23.52 -17.16 24.00
CA LEU A 1022 22.91 -18.49 23.78
C LEU A 1022 22.25 -18.61 22.41
N LEU A 1023 21.66 -17.52 21.92
CA LEU A 1023 21.04 -17.45 20.60
C LEU A 1023 22.11 -17.45 19.48
N LYS A 1024 23.23 -16.73 19.70
CA LYS A 1024 24.27 -16.46 18.70
C LYS A 1024 25.27 -17.62 18.53
N ARG A 1025 24.85 -18.68 17.86
CA ARG A 1025 25.72 -19.82 17.48
C ARG A 1025 25.36 -20.45 16.13
N ASP A 1026 26.29 -21.24 15.61
CA ASP A 1026 26.15 -22.15 14.47
C ASP A 1026 25.50 -21.51 13.22
N ILE A 1027 24.73 -22.29 12.46
CA ILE A 1027 24.15 -21.91 11.16
C ILE A 1027 23.35 -20.60 11.17
N VAL A 1028 22.72 -20.25 12.30
CA VAL A 1028 21.85 -19.07 12.41
C VAL A 1028 22.65 -17.78 12.14
N PHE A 1029 23.89 -17.73 12.59
CA PHE A 1029 24.79 -16.58 12.46
C PHE A 1029 25.99 -16.86 11.56
N SER A 1030 25.86 -17.83 10.65
CA SER A 1030 26.81 -18.03 9.55
C SER A 1030 26.98 -16.74 8.74
N ALA A 1031 28.24 -16.42 8.42
CA ALA A 1031 28.60 -15.27 7.62
C ALA A 1031 27.99 -15.38 6.22
N SER A 1032 27.64 -14.23 5.64
CA SER A 1032 27.18 -14.15 4.25
C SER A 1032 28.35 -14.46 3.31
N LEU A 1033 28.12 -15.17 2.21
CA LEU A 1033 29.10 -15.45 1.15
C LEU A 1033 29.51 -14.19 0.35
N TYR A 1034 28.80 -13.09 0.54
CA TYR A 1034 29.16 -11.80 -0.04
C TYR A 1034 30.22 -11.04 0.78
N LEU A 1035 30.46 -11.45 2.02
CA LEU A 1035 31.45 -10.89 2.94
C LEU A 1035 32.64 -11.85 3.04
#